data_AF-A0A8H4UPG0-F1
#
_entry.id   AF-A0A8H4UPG0-F1
#
_cell.length_a   1.000
_cell.length_b   1.000
_cell.length_c   1.000
_cell.angle_alpha   90.00
_cell.angle_beta   90.00
_cell.angle_gamma   90.00
#
_symmetry.space_group_name_H-M   'P 1'
#
loop_
_entity.id
_entity.type
_entity.pdbx_description
1 polymer ?
#
loop_
_entity_poly.entity_id
_entity_poly.type
_entity_poly.pdbx_seq_one_letter_code
_entity_poly.pdbx_strand_id
1 'polypeptide(L)'
;MTTTAAAAATSGARPQGGIIDGLNPIHYNPKDPISLFIVQAFIIIIFCRILHYPLSKLGQPRVIAEVIGGIVLGPSVMMRIPNFKESIFPTESMPVLANVANLGLLLFLFLVGLEVDTRMFRTNWRIALSVGLASMILPFGLGVAVAWGLYKEFGSEGTMENLGFGTFALFIGTALAITAFPVLCRILSELQLLGTSVGVTVLAAGIGNDVTGWVLLALSVALVNNASGLTALYVFLTAVAWVLFLVFAVRPAFLWVLRRNDSIQNGPSQSITALTLLLMLVSAWFTAAIGVHAIFGAFLVGVICPHDGGFAIKLTEKIEDLVASLLLPLYFALSGLNTDLGLLNDGKTWGYVIAVIFCAFSGKIIGGSIAARMCHCLWRESFAIGVLMSCKGLVELIVLNIGLQAGILSSRTFTMFVIMALVTTVTTTPLTKWLYPVWYRQKVEKWRRGEIDWDGTPLISETQSSEHKMEEVLDKSQTRRLTLHLRLDALSGLFNLVALLGDARKAADSAPAEKAEDAPAASGLAPSTVGSEVRSRSPVSRPLEVHGLRLMELTDRTSSVMQSAEADEFTSRDAVFSAFQTFSRLSGVSVAGQVSVIPTYAYPETLVKVAEEARSDFLLIPWSTYGGLAEENSAGAFSESSNPHDRFFSRTYIDYVQATISRSTCTTGIYISRTPDDRTLSKRPTLTRRPLTGLSVNSGQDSSIMRTAVDLSQHIFVPFIGGKDDRAALLFVLQLAHNPNVTITVVHLCLSDDAEIETHDTPQSGPSASSGVAKDVIEVSSASDLDLLSTAKKSASGTLGDRVTFFEVSVESVRSLPDSAVAHARETVGKSRLNVGDLVVVGRSHELFDNLLAEDFGLEREFQRTVGVLGDRFARAGIEAGVLVIDNNETQA
;
A
#
# COMPACT_ATOMS: atom_id res chain seq x y z
N MET A 1 -13.92 85.48 19.53
CA MET A 1 -13.77 85.81 18.10
C MET A 1 -12.67 84.89 17.56
N THR A 2 -13.00 83.66 17.15
CA THR A 2 -13.51 83.22 15.83
C THR A 2 -12.45 83.23 14.73
N THR A 3 -11.93 82.06 14.38
CA THR A 3 -11.82 81.61 12.98
C THR A 3 -11.85 80.09 12.92
N THR A 4 -13.03 79.61 12.56
CA THR A 4 -13.36 78.29 12.05
C THR A 4 -12.60 77.98 10.76
N ALA A 5 -11.83 76.90 10.72
CA ALA A 5 -11.43 76.24 9.48
C ALA A 5 -12.28 74.98 9.33
N ALA A 6 -13.18 75.03 8.37
CA ALA A 6 -14.17 74.01 8.08
C ALA A 6 -13.53 72.65 7.78
N ALA A 7 -14.12 71.60 8.35
CA ALA A 7 -13.91 70.23 7.94
C ALA A 7 -14.33 70.07 6.47
N ALA A 8 -13.35 70.04 5.57
CA ALA A 8 -13.56 69.51 4.23
C ALA A 8 -13.74 68.00 4.37
N ALA A 9 -15.00 67.56 4.38
CA ALA A 9 -15.37 66.17 4.18
C ALA A 9 -14.93 65.76 2.78
N THR A 10 -13.71 65.26 2.63
CA THR A 10 -13.33 64.49 1.44
C THR A 10 -14.08 63.16 1.51
N SER A 11 -15.21 63.12 0.83
CA SER A 11 -15.95 61.92 0.44
C SER A 11 -15.16 61.12 -0.62
N GLY A 12 -13.91 60.79 -0.34
CA GLY A 12 -13.13 59.84 -1.12
C GLY A 12 -13.34 58.46 -0.54
N ALA A 13 -13.78 57.49 -1.35
CA ALA A 13 -13.63 56.09 -0.98
C ALA A 13 -12.17 55.88 -0.54
N ARG A 14 -11.97 55.37 0.67
CA ARG A 14 -10.62 55.11 1.20
C ARG A 14 -9.86 54.25 0.19
N PRO A 15 -8.56 54.51 -0.04
CA PRO A 15 -7.81 53.77 -1.04
C PRO A 15 -7.88 52.27 -0.70
N GLN A 16 -8.59 51.50 -1.51
CA GLN A 16 -8.43 50.04 -1.64
C GLN A 16 -7.22 49.72 -2.53
N GLY A 17 -6.26 50.63 -2.55
CA GLY A 17 -5.10 50.57 -3.40
C GLY A 17 -4.18 49.41 -3.01
N GLY A 18 -3.64 48.72 -4.01
CA GLY A 18 -2.61 47.71 -3.77
C GLY A 18 -1.27 48.35 -3.38
N ILE A 19 -0.21 47.54 -3.41
CA ILE A 19 1.20 47.98 -3.23
C ILE A 19 1.54 49.20 -4.11
N ILE A 20 0.91 49.29 -5.29
CA ILE A 20 1.10 50.36 -6.29
C ILE A 20 0.65 51.74 -5.76
N ASP A 21 -0.33 51.78 -4.85
CA ASP A 21 -0.81 53.01 -4.21
C ASP A 21 -0.08 53.30 -2.88
N GLY A 22 1.02 52.59 -2.58
CA GLY A 22 1.85 52.79 -1.39
C GLY A 22 1.31 52.14 -0.11
N LEU A 23 0.27 51.29 -0.20
CA LEU A 23 -0.26 50.54 0.93
C LEU A 23 0.58 49.28 1.20
N ASN A 24 0.96 49.06 2.46
CA ASN A 24 1.71 47.87 2.87
C ASN A 24 0.75 46.67 3.01
N PRO A 25 0.90 45.61 2.20
CA PRO A 25 0.01 44.44 2.21
C PRO A 25 0.15 43.57 3.47
N ILE A 26 1.20 43.81 4.27
CA ILE A 26 1.48 43.10 5.53
C ILE A 26 0.84 43.83 6.72
N HIS A 27 0.40 45.08 6.55
CA HIS A 27 -0.25 45.80 7.64
C HIS A 27 -1.64 45.22 7.93
N TYR A 28 -1.88 44.80 9.18
CA TYR A 28 -3.18 44.27 9.58
C TYR A 28 -4.29 45.31 9.40
N ASN A 29 -5.35 44.94 8.68
CA ASN A 29 -6.55 45.74 8.53
C ASN A 29 -7.75 44.96 9.08
N PRO A 30 -8.42 45.41 10.15
CA PRO A 30 -9.58 44.72 10.72
C PRO A 30 -10.74 44.51 9.72
N LYS A 31 -10.85 45.38 8.69
CA LYS A 31 -11.89 45.28 7.66
C LYS A 31 -11.54 44.32 6.53
N ASP A 32 -10.26 44.05 6.33
CA ASP A 32 -9.76 43.14 5.30
C ASP A 32 -8.60 42.28 5.86
N PRO A 33 -8.89 41.37 6.80
CA PRO A 33 -7.86 40.60 7.48
C PRO A 33 -7.25 39.49 6.59
N ILE A 34 -7.82 39.24 5.41
CA ILE A 34 -7.45 38.10 4.56
C ILE A 34 -6.05 38.25 3.96
N SER A 35 -5.61 39.47 3.67
CA SER A 35 -4.31 39.77 3.07
C SER A 35 -3.16 39.28 3.96
N LEU A 36 -3.15 39.70 5.23
CA LEU A 36 -2.16 39.25 6.21
C LEU A 36 -2.30 37.76 6.51
N PHE A 37 -3.53 37.23 6.60
CA PHE A 37 -3.74 35.80 6.81
C PHE A 37 -3.11 34.95 5.69
N ILE A 38 -3.25 35.34 4.43
CA ILE A 38 -2.62 34.65 3.29
C ILE A 38 -1.09 34.65 3.44
N VAL A 39 -0.50 35.77 3.84
CA VAL A 39 0.95 35.87 4.10
C VAL A 39 1.37 34.95 5.24
N GLN A 40 0.64 34.94 6.36
CA GLN A 40 0.88 34.05 7.49
C GLN A 40 0.81 32.58 7.07
N ALA A 41 -0.24 32.21 6.35
CA ALA A 41 -0.45 30.85 5.88
C ALA A 41 0.67 30.41 4.92
N PHE A 42 1.06 31.28 3.98
CA PHE A 42 2.17 31.04 3.06
C PHE A 42 3.48 30.77 3.81
N ILE A 43 3.83 31.62 4.77
CA ILE A 43 5.05 31.49 5.58
C ILE A 43 5.01 30.18 6.38
N ILE A 44 3.91 29.90 7.07
CA ILE A 44 3.75 28.68 7.87
C ILE A 44 3.92 27.44 6.98
N ILE A 45 3.20 27.35 5.87
CA ILE A 45 3.18 26.15 5.04
C ILE A 45 4.55 25.90 4.39
N ILE A 46 5.19 26.94 3.84
CA ILE A 46 6.51 26.81 3.23
C ILE A 46 7.55 26.41 4.28
N PHE A 47 7.53 27.07 5.45
CA PHE A 47 8.49 26.80 6.50
C PHE A 47 8.36 25.36 7.01
N CYS A 48 7.13 24.89 7.29
CA CYS A 48 6.87 23.52 7.69
C CYS A 48 7.30 22.50 6.61
N ARG A 49 7.10 22.79 5.32
CA ARG A 49 7.54 21.92 4.22
C ARG A 49 9.06 21.85 4.09
N ILE A 50 9.75 22.98 4.20
CA ILE A 50 11.22 23.04 4.18
C ILE A 50 11.78 22.23 5.36
N LEU A 51 11.19 22.38 6.54
CA LEU A 51 11.60 21.65 7.73
C LEU A 51 11.31 20.14 7.61
N HIS A 52 10.22 19.76 6.94
CA HIS A 52 9.89 18.35 6.74
C HIS A 52 10.91 17.62 5.85
N TYR A 53 11.51 18.27 4.85
CA TYR A 53 12.47 17.62 3.93
C TYR A 53 13.65 16.91 4.63
N PRO A 54 14.38 17.51 5.59
CA PRO A 54 15.41 16.80 6.36
C PRO A 54 14.82 15.83 7.40
N LEU A 55 13.68 16.15 8.02
CA LEU A 55 13.05 15.26 9.02
C LEU A 55 12.48 13.97 8.42
N SER A 56 11.98 14.01 7.18
CA SER A 56 11.48 12.82 6.48
C SER A 56 12.61 11.81 6.23
N LYS A 57 13.84 12.28 5.96
CA LYS A 57 15.03 11.40 5.87
C LYS A 57 15.36 10.69 7.18
N LEU A 58 14.92 11.24 8.33
CA LEU A 58 15.07 10.62 9.64
C LEU A 58 13.88 9.71 10.01
N GLY A 59 12.91 9.51 9.10
CA GLY A 59 11.71 8.71 9.33
C GLY A 59 10.74 9.34 10.33
N GLN A 60 10.69 10.68 10.38
CA GLN A 60 9.79 11.42 11.27
C GLN A 60 8.50 11.81 10.55
N PRO A 61 7.32 11.58 11.16
CA PRO A 61 6.04 12.03 10.63
C PRO A 61 6.00 13.54 10.36
N ARG A 62 5.29 13.94 9.30
CA ARG A 62 5.18 15.34 8.86
C ARG A 62 4.70 16.31 9.95
N VAL A 63 3.78 15.85 10.79
CA VAL A 63 3.22 16.58 11.93
C VAL A 63 4.29 17.14 12.85
N ILE A 64 5.36 16.38 13.08
CA ILE A 64 6.46 16.79 13.96
C ILE A 64 7.15 18.03 13.38
N ALA A 65 7.35 18.06 12.07
CA ALA A 65 7.89 19.24 11.40
C ALA A 65 6.94 20.44 11.46
N GLU A 66 5.61 20.21 11.44
CA GLU A 66 4.63 21.30 11.54
C GLU A 66 4.63 21.94 12.93
N VAL A 67 4.74 21.13 13.99
CA VAL A 67 4.81 21.59 15.38
C VAL A 67 6.14 22.29 15.67
N ILE A 68 7.27 21.68 15.29
CA ILE A 68 8.59 22.30 15.43
C ILE A 68 8.65 23.59 14.60
N GLY A 69 8.05 23.59 13.40
CA GLY A 69 7.89 24.77 12.56
C GLY A 69 7.19 25.91 13.29
N GLY A 70 6.06 25.62 13.95
CA GLY A 70 5.37 26.57 14.83
C GLY A 70 6.21 27.07 16.00
N ILE A 71 6.93 26.17 16.70
CA ILE A 71 7.79 26.53 17.84
C ILE A 71 8.89 27.50 17.39
N VAL A 72 9.50 27.25 16.23
CA VAL A 72 10.54 28.10 15.66
C VAL A 72 9.99 29.43 15.17
N LEU A 73 8.81 29.44 14.53
CA LEU A 73 8.13 30.69 14.13
C LEU A 73 7.63 31.49 15.35
N GLY A 74 7.45 30.83 16.49
CA GLY A 74 6.88 31.37 17.72
C GLY A 74 7.85 32.16 18.60
N PRO A 75 7.44 32.45 19.86
CA PRO A 75 8.21 33.21 20.86
C PRO A 75 9.52 32.54 21.27
N SER A 76 9.71 31.26 20.94
CA SER A 76 10.93 30.53 21.26
C SER A 76 12.12 30.95 20.39
N VAL A 77 11.90 31.33 19.11
CA VAL A 77 13.00 31.68 18.19
C VAL A 77 12.70 32.95 17.37
N MET A 78 11.89 32.88 16.30
CA MET A 78 11.77 33.99 15.34
C MET A 78 11.02 35.20 15.87
N MET A 79 10.03 35.02 16.74
CA MET A 79 9.28 36.13 17.33
C MET A 79 10.11 36.94 18.35
N ARG A 80 11.33 36.49 18.69
CA ARG A 80 12.32 37.28 19.46
C ARG A 80 13.06 38.31 18.61
N ILE A 81 13.02 38.17 17.28
CA ILE A 81 13.62 39.13 16.35
C ILE A 81 12.79 40.43 16.39
N PRO A 82 13.42 41.61 16.56
CA PRO A 82 12.69 42.88 16.61
C PRO A 82 11.86 43.08 15.34
N ASN A 83 10.64 43.61 15.49
CA ASN A 83 9.65 43.85 14.43
C ASN A 83 9.03 42.60 13.76
N PHE A 84 9.56 41.40 13.96
CA PHE A 84 9.00 40.18 13.33
C PHE A 84 7.60 39.86 13.87
N LYS A 85 7.44 39.92 15.20
CA LYS A 85 6.16 39.70 15.89
C LYS A 85 5.08 40.66 15.37
N GLU A 86 5.38 41.95 15.39
CA GLU A 86 4.41 43.00 15.06
C GLU A 86 4.05 43.01 13.58
N SER A 87 4.98 42.64 12.70
CA SER A 87 4.75 42.63 11.25
C SER A 87 3.99 41.40 10.79
N ILE A 88 4.37 40.20 11.24
CA ILE A 88 3.85 38.95 10.66
C ILE A 88 2.78 38.31 11.54
N PHE A 89 2.91 38.38 12.86
CA PHE A 89 2.03 37.74 13.83
C PHE A 89 1.48 38.73 14.88
N PRO A 90 0.85 39.86 14.46
CA PRO A 90 0.24 40.79 15.40
C PRO A 90 -0.91 40.10 16.16
N THR A 91 -1.06 40.43 17.44
CA THR A 91 -2.08 39.84 18.33
C THR A 91 -3.50 39.97 17.78
N GLU A 92 -3.80 41.07 17.08
CA GLU A 92 -5.10 41.32 16.45
C GLU A 92 -5.44 40.33 15.31
N SER A 93 -4.43 39.73 14.67
CA SER A 93 -4.62 38.79 13.56
C SER A 93 -4.79 37.34 14.00
N MET A 94 -4.37 37.01 15.24
CA MET A 94 -4.39 35.64 15.78
C MET A 94 -5.78 34.99 15.79
N PRO A 95 -6.88 35.69 16.10
CA PRO A 95 -8.22 35.08 16.06
C PRO A 95 -8.61 34.57 14.67
N VAL A 96 -8.19 35.25 13.60
CA VAL A 96 -8.48 34.82 12.21
C VAL A 96 -7.73 33.54 11.89
N LEU A 97 -6.44 33.49 12.19
CA LEU A 97 -5.62 32.28 12.06
C LEU A 97 -6.21 31.13 12.90
N ALA A 98 -6.60 31.40 14.14
CA ALA A 98 -7.21 30.43 15.04
C ALA A 98 -8.54 29.86 14.51
N ASN A 99 -9.40 30.70 13.95
CA ASN A 99 -10.67 30.24 13.38
C ASN A 99 -10.46 29.31 12.18
N VAL A 100 -9.55 29.64 11.26
CA VAL A 100 -9.25 28.78 10.10
C VAL A 100 -8.56 27.48 10.55
N ALA A 101 -7.63 27.57 11.49
CA ALA A 101 -6.96 26.42 12.09
C ALA A 101 -7.97 25.48 12.80
N ASN A 102 -8.92 26.03 13.56
CA ASN A 102 -9.96 25.27 14.24
C ASN A 102 -10.96 24.64 13.24
N LEU A 103 -11.28 25.30 12.13
CA LEU A 103 -12.07 24.68 11.06
C LEU A 103 -11.32 23.49 10.46
N GLY A 104 -10.02 23.63 10.22
CA GLY A 104 -9.12 22.55 9.83
C GLY A 104 -9.16 21.37 10.79
N LEU A 105 -9.15 21.68 12.08
CA LEU A 105 -9.23 20.71 13.15
C LEU A 105 -10.59 19.97 13.17
N LEU A 106 -11.71 20.66 12.94
CA LEU A 106 -13.02 20.00 12.82
C LEU A 106 -13.03 18.99 11.67
N LEU A 107 -12.54 19.40 10.50
CA LEU A 107 -12.42 18.51 9.34
C LEU A 107 -11.48 17.33 9.63
N PHE A 108 -10.36 17.59 10.30
CA PHE A 108 -9.43 16.53 10.69
C PHE A 108 -10.07 15.52 11.63
N LEU A 109 -10.76 15.95 12.71
CA LEU A 109 -11.41 14.99 13.61
C LEU A 109 -12.62 14.30 12.98
N PHE A 110 -13.25 14.92 11.99
CA PHE A 110 -14.21 14.21 11.16
C PHE A 110 -13.54 13.08 10.36
N LEU A 111 -12.38 13.31 9.73
CA LEU A 111 -11.60 12.26 9.06
C LEU A 111 -11.16 11.17 10.04
N VAL A 112 -10.67 11.53 11.22
CA VAL A 112 -10.33 10.55 12.28
C VAL A 112 -11.57 9.74 12.68
N GLY A 113 -12.75 10.36 12.78
CA GLY A 113 -14.00 9.65 13.01
C GLY A 113 -14.36 8.68 11.88
N LEU A 114 -14.09 9.05 10.62
CA LEU A 114 -14.27 8.17 9.45
C LEU A 114 -13.29 6.98 9.45
N GLU A 115 -12.10 7.12 10.04
CA GLU A 115 -11.14 6.02 10.15
C GLU A 115 -11.57 4.95 11.17
N VAL A 116 -12.48 5.27 12.10
CA VAL A 116 -12.93 4.34 13.15
C VAL A 116 -13.92 3.33 12.57
N ASP A 117 -13.43 2.14 12.20
CA ASP A 117 -14.31 1.02 11.84
C ASP A 117 -14.93 0.35 13.08
N THR A 118 -16.23 0.58 13.26
CA THR A 118 -17.03 -0.01 14.33
C THR A 118 -17.19 -1.54 14.21
N ARG A 119 -16.98 -2.13 13.03
CA ARG A 119 -17.12 -3.58 12.80
C ARG A 119 -15.88 -4.35 13.25
N MET A 120 -14.69 -3.93 12.84
CA MET A 120 -13.42 -4.49 13.32
C MET A 120 -13.35 -4.41 14.86
N PHE A 121 -13.82 -3.30 15.44
CA PHE A 121 -13.96 -3.18 16.89
C PHE A 121 -14.91 -4.25 17.43
N ARG A 122 -16.10 -4.48 16.86
CA ARG A 122 -17.09 -5.42 17.39
C ARG A 122 -16.63 -6.88 17.37
N THR A 123 -15.84 -7.31 16.39
CA THR A 123 -15.35 -8.70 16.30
C THR A 123 -14.30 -9.00 17.37
N ASN A 124 -13.40 -8.06 17.64
CA ASN A 124 -12.27 -8.23 18.56
C ASN A 124 -12.39 -7.39 19.86
N TRP A 125 -13.59 -6.89 20.17
CA TRP A 125 -13.80 -5.85 21.19
C TRP A 125 -13.28 -6.24 22.58
N ARG A 126 -13.33 -7.53 22.95
CA ARG A 126 -12.86 -8.00 24.26
C ARG A 126 -11.35 -7.82 24.42
N ILE A 127 -10.59 -8.15 23.38
CA ILE A 127 -9.14 -8.01 23.38
C ILE A 127 -8.78 -6.53 23.23
N ALA A 128 -9.43 -5.82 22.30
CA ALA A 128 -9.22 -4.39 22.05
C ALA A 128 -9.48 -3.54 23.31
N LEU A 129 -10.61 -3.76 23.97
CA LEU A 129 -11.01 -2.99 25.14
C LEU A 129 -10.20 -3.38 26.39
N SER A 130 -9.90 -4.67 26.59
CA SER A 130 -9.08 -5.09 27.74
C SER A 130 -7.66 -4.57 27.64
N VAL A 131 -7.02 -4.67 26.47
CA VAL A 131 -5.66 -4.16 26.26
C VAL A 131 -5.65 -2.64 26.26
N GLY A 132 -6.61 -1.99 25.59
CA GLY A 132 -6.73 -0.53 25.57
C GLY A 132 -6.89 0.05 26.98
N LEU A 133 -7.93 -0.35 27.71
CA LEU A 133 -8.18 0.15 29.07
C LEU A 133 -7.04 -0.20 30.04
N ALA A 134 -6.53 -1.44 30.01
CA ALA A 134 -5.40 -1.82 30.87
C ALA A 134 -4.15 -0.97 30.59
N SER A 135 -3.91 -0.62 29.32
CA SER A 135 -2.80 0.25 28.91
C SER A 135 -2.99 1.73 29.26
N MET A 136 -4.22 2.18 29.54
CA MET A 136 -4.50 3.55 29.98
C MET A 136 -4.46 3.74 31.49
N ILE A 137 -4.84 2.72 32.28
CA ILE A 137 -4.95 2.84 33.75
C ILE A 137 -3.62 3.25 34.39
N LEU A 138 -2.53 2.59 33.99
CA LEU A 138 -1.21 2.83 34.58
C LEU A 138 -0.66 4.25 34.25
N PRO A 139 -0.61 4.71 32.98
CA PRO A 139 -0.19 6.07 32.68
C PRO A 139 -1.17 7.12 33.22
N PHE A 140 -2.47 6.83 33.33
CA PHE A 140 -3.42 7.73 33.99
C PHE A 140 -3.08 7.92 35.46
N GLY A 141 -2.83 6.82 36.19
CA GLY A 141 -2.43 6.87 37.60
C GLY A 141 -1.11 7.62 37.82
N LEU A 142 -0.11 7.38 36.96
CA LEU A 142 1.14 8.16 36.99
C LEU A 142 0.91 9.64 36.64
N GLY A 143 0.00 9.93 35.71
CA GLY A 143 -0.40 11.30 35.39
C GLY A 143 -1.02 12.01 36.59
N VAL A 144 -1.92 11.38 37.33
CA VAL A 144 -2.46 11.93 38.59
C VAL A 144 -1.36 12.16 39.63
N ALA A 145 -0.39 11.25 39.74
CA ALA A 145 0.74 11.40 40.65
C ALA A 145 1.62 12.62 40.28
N VAL A 146 1.91 12.80 38.99
CA VAL A 146 2.66 13.97 38.50
C VAL A 146 1.83 15.26 38.61
N ALA A 147 0.52 15.18 38.40
CA ALA A 147 -0.40 16.30 38.53
C ALA A 147 -0.38 16.88 39.95
N TRP A 148 -0.24 16.05 40.98
CA TRP A 148 -0.09 16.53 42.37
C TRP A 148 1.14 17.43 42.53
N GLY A 149 2.28 17.02 41.96
CA GLY A 149 3.52 17.80 41.98
C GLY A 149 3.42 19.09 41.16
N LEU A 150 2.78 19.04 39.98
CA LEU A 150 2.58 20.19 39.10
C LEU A 150 1.59 21.21 39.70
N TYR A 151 0.49 20.74 40.28
CA TYR A 151 -0.54 21.60 40.88
C TYR A 151 0.01 22.36 42.09
N LYS A 152 0.87 21.73 42.90
CA LYS A 152 1.44 22.38 44.08
C LYS A 152 2.44 23.50 43.73
N GLU A 153 3.26 23.30 42.70
CA GLU A 153 4.31 24.26 42.31
C GLU A 153 3.78 25.33 41.32
N PHE A 154 2.95 24.93 40.36
CA PHE A 154 2.50 25.77 39.25
C PHE A 154 0.98 26.06 39.25
N GLY A 155 0.21 25.51 40.19
CA GLY A 155 -1.24 25.72 40.25
C GLY A 155 -1.67 27.12 40.70
N SER A 156 -0.77 27.92 41.25
CA SER A 156 -1.00 29.33 41.57
C SER A 156 -0.60 30.29 40.45
N GLU A 157 -0.17 29.79 39.29
CA GLU A 157 0.25 30.63 38.16
C GLU A 157 -0.87 30.83 37.13
N GLY A 158 -1.19 32.09 36.83
CA GLY A 158 -2.10 32.47 35.74
C GLY A 158 -3.58 32.20 36.04
N THR A 159 -4.36 31.84 35.01
CA THR A 159 -5.82 31.64 35.06
C THR A 159 -6.29 30.45 35.91
N MET A 160 -5.37 29.74 36.60
CA MET A 160 -5.65 28.54 37.38
C MET A 160 -6.19 28.79 38.80
N GLU A 161 -6.26 30.04 39.28
CA GLU A 161 -6.52 30.38 40.68
C GLU A 161 -7.83 29.80 41.29
N ASN A 162 -8.77 29.31 40.47
CA ASN A 162 -10.04 28.72 40.93
C ASN A 162 -10.28 27.26 40.49
N LEU A 163 -9.27 26.57 39.93
CA LEU A 163 -9.48 25.22 39.40
C LEU A 163 -9.33 24.15 40.50
N GLY A 164 -10.33 23.30 40.69
CA GLY A 164 -10.23 22.18 41.64
C GLY A 164 -9.18 21.16 41.20
N PHE A 165 -8.36 20.68 42.14
CA PHE A 165 -7.33 19.65 41.88
C PHE A 165 -7.88 18.42 41.14
N GLY A 166 -9.12 17.99 41.44
CA GLY A 166 -9.74 16.83 40.80
C GLY A 166 -9.85 16.99 39.27
N THR A 167 -10.22 18.18 38.80
CA THR A 167 -10.37 18.46 37.36
C THR A 167 -9.00 18.59 36.68
N PHE A 168 -8.04 19.21 37.36
CA PHE A 168 -6.64 19.28 36.90
C PHE A 168 -6.03 17.87 36.78
N ALA A 169 -6.17 17.04 37.83
CA ALA A 169 -5.64 15.69 37.87
C ALA A 169 -6.29 14.77 36.84
N LEU A 170 -7.61 14.90 36.64
CA LEU A 170 -8.34 14.18 35.59
C LEU A 170 -7.76 14.56 34.22
N PHE A 171 -7.63 15.86 33.92
CA PHE A 171 -7.10 16.33 32.65
C PHE A 171 -5.66 15.87 32.40
N ILE A 172 -4.76 16.01 33.38
CA ILE A 172 -3.37 15.58 33.27
C ILE A 172 -3.26 14.05 33.13
N GLY A 173 -4.05 13.30 33.92
CA GLY A 173 -4.14 11.85 33.80
C GLY A 173 -4.59 11.43 32.40
N THR A 174 -5.63 12.08 31.87
CA THR A 174 -6.12 11.86 30.50
C THR A 174 -5.07 12.21 29.46
N ALA A 175 -4.42 13.38 29.55
CA ALA A 175 -3.37 13.79 28.63
C ALA A 175 -2.20 12.79 28.60
N LEU A 176 -1.79 12.25 29.76
CA LEU A 176 -0.73 11.25 29.82
C LEU A 176 -1.17 9.87 29.30
N ALA A 177 -2.45 9.54 29.40
CA ALA A 177 -3.03 8.24 29.05
C ALA A 177 -3.52 8.14 27.59
N ILE A 178 -3.71 9.24 26.86
CA ILE A 178 -4.12 9.18 25.45
C ILE A 178 -2.97 8.63 24.58
N THR A 179 -3.32 7.76 23.64
CA THR A 179 -2.47 7.32 22.52
C THR A 179 -3.15 7.80 21.25
N ALA A 180 -2.40 8.18 20.21
CA ALA A 180 -3.00 8.69 18.97
C ALA A 180 -3.06 7.61 17.88
N PHE A 181 -4.25 7.07 17.61
CA PHE A 181 -4.46 6.05 16.58
C PHE A 181 -3.95 6.43 15.17
N PRO A 182 -4.22 7.64 14.63
CA PRO A 182 -3.80 7.95 13.24
C PRO A 182 -2.27 7.90 13.05
N VAL A 183 -1.52 8.43 14.02
CA VAL A 183 -0.05 8.42 13.97
C VAL A 183 0.49 7.01 14.21
N LEU A 184 -0.12 6.26 15.13
CA LEU A 184 0.22 4.87 15.38
C LEU A 184 0.02 3.99 14.14
N CYS A 185 -1.10 4.13 13.45
CA CYS A 185 -1.40 3.39 12.23
C CYS A 185 -0.38 3.73 11.13
N ARG A 186 -0.01 5.01 11.02
CA ARG A 186 1.03 5.46 10.09
C ARG A 186 2.42 4.87 10.41
N ILE A 187 2.83 4.88 11.69
CA ILE A 187 4.09 4.26 12.10
C ILE A 187 4.07 2.75 11.83
N LEU A 188 2.96 2.06 12.10
CA LEU A 188 2.82 0.63 11.79
C LEU A 188 2.89 0.34 10.30
N SER A 189 2.29 1.19 9.47
CA SER A 189 2.37 1.15 8.00
C SER A 189 3.82 1.27 7.52
N GLU A 190 4.55 2.30 7.98
CA GLU A 190 5.95 2.55 7.63
C GLU A 190 6.88 1.42 8.12
N LEU A 191 6.55 0.80 9.25
CA LEU A 191 7.28 -0.33 9.81
C LEU A 191 6.85 -1.69 9.23
N GLN A 192 5.89 -1.74 8.31
CA GLN A 192 5.29 -2.95 7.74
C GLN A 192 4.78 -3.94 8.81
N LEU A 193 4.14 -3.39 9.84
CA LEU A 193 3.63 -4.16 10.96
C LEU A 193 2.12 -4.39 10.93
N LEU A 194 1.38 -3.72 10.03
CA LEU A 194 -0.09 -3.76 9.97
C LEU A 194 -0.66 -5.19 9.94
N GLY A 195 -0.08 -6.07 9.12
CA GLY A 195 -0.51 -7.48 8.99
C GLY A 195 0.04 -8.43 10.06
N THR A 196 0.83 -7.95 11.03
CA THR A 196 1.39 -8.80 12.10
C THR A 196 0.45 -8.86 13.30
N SER A 197 0.54 -9.91 14.12
CA SER A 197 -0.24 -10.02 15.37
C SER A 197 -0.02 -8.82 16.31
N VAL A 198 1.19 -8.24 16.30
CA VAL A 198 1.54 -7.02 17.04
C VAL A 198 0.77 -5.82 16.47
N GLY A 199 0.79 -5.63 15.15
CA GLY A 199 0.09 -4.52 14.50
C GLY A 199 -1.42 -4.57 14.71
N VAL A 200 -2.07 -5.71 14.49
CA VAL A 200 -3.52 -5.88 14.71
C VAL A 200 -3.90 -5.56 16.16
N THR A 201 -3.13 -6.06 17.13
CA THR A 201 -3.37 -5.81 18.56
C THR A 201 -3.23 -4.32 18.91
N VAL A 202 -2.19 -3.68 18.40
CA VAL A 202 -1.87 -2.27 18.63
C VAL A 202 -2.91 -1.35 17.97
N LEU A 203 -3.36 -1.65 16.75
CA LEU A 203 -4.43 -0.91 16.09
C LEU A 203 -5.75 -1.00 16.86
N ALA A 204 -6.14 -2.22 17.25
CA ALA A 204 -7.37 -2.44 17.99
C ALA A 204 -7.36 -1.74 19.36
N ALA A 205 -6.25 -1.81 20.09
CA ALA A 205 -6.07 -1.08 21.35
C ALA A 205 -6.04 0.44 21.15
N GLY A 206 -5.42 0.91 20.05
CA GLY A 206 -5.38 2.33 19.67
C GLY A 206 -6.77 2.94 19.48
N ILE A 207 -7.64 2.27 18.72
CA ILE A 207 -9.03 2.72 18.51
C ILE A 207 -9.78 2.82 19.83
N GLY A 208 -9.64 1.82 20.70
CA GLY A 208 -10.26 1.83 22.03
C GLY A 208 -9.75 2.98 22.92
N ASN A 209 -8.45 3.27 22.85
CA ASN A 209 -7.81 4.36 23.58
C ASN A 209 -8.27 5.73 23.06
N ASP A 210 -8.41 5.91 21.75
CA ASP A 210 -8.92 7.15 21.16
C ASP A 210 -10.35 7.44 21.64
N VAL A 211 -11.27 6.46 21.51
CA VAL A 211 -12.66 6.61 21.95
C VAL A 211 -12.74 6.93 23.45
N THR A 212 -11.99 6.19 24.27
CA THR A 212 -11.96 6.41 25.73
C THR A 212 -11.36 7.77 26.08
N GLY A 213 -10.28 8.16 25.40
CA GLY A 213 -9.60 9.44 25.55
C GLY A 213 -10.52 10.62 25.28
N TRP A 214 -11.32 10.56 24.21
CA TRP A 214 -12.31 11.58 23.90
C TRP A 214 -13.43 11.67 24.95
N VAL A 215 -13.92 10.55 25.46
CA VAL A 215 -14.91 10.56 26.55
C VAL A 215 -14.33 11.23 27.80
N LEU A 216 -13.09 10.87 28.19
CA LEU A 216 -12.42 11.47 29.34
C LEU A 216 -12.10 12.96 29.14
N LEU A 217 -11.73 13.37 27.92
CA LEU A 217 -11.51 14.76 27.58
C LEU A 217 -12.81 15.57 27.64
N ALA A 218 -13.89 15.05 27.06
CA ALA A 218 -15.21 15.68 27.09
C ALA A 218 -15.67 15.88 28.54
N LEU A 219 -15.47 14.87 29.39
CA LEU A 219 -15.74 14.97 30.83
C LEU A 219 -14.87 16.05 31.49
N SER A 220 -13.57 16.09 31.19
CA SER A 220 -12.65 17.08 31.76
C SER A 220 -13.07 18.51 31.41
N VAL A 221 -13.37 18.78 30.13
CA VAL A 221 -13.79 20.10 29.65
C VAL A 221 -15.17 20.48 30.20
N ALA A 222 -16.12 19.53 30.25
CA ALA A 222 -17.44 19.77 30.82
C ALA A 222 -17.36 20.15 32.31
N LEU A 223 -16.46 19.53 33.08
CA LEU A 223 -16.28 19.86 34.49
C LEU A 223 -15.66 21.26 34.71
N VAL A 224 -14.89 21.77 33.76
CA VAL A 224 -14.26 23.10 33.84
C VAL A 224 -15.21 24.21 33.42
N ASN A 225 -15.95 24.00 32.34
CA ASN A 225 -16.85 25.02 31.79
C ASN A 225 -18.11 25.25 32.64
N ASN A 226 -18.40 24.39 33.60
CA ASN A 226 -19.63 24.42 34.38
C ASN A 226 -19.34 24.79 35.84
N ALA A 227 -19.92 25.90 36.30
CA ALA A 227 -19.74 26.41 37.66
C ALA A 227 -20.33 25.48 38.76
N SER A 228 -21.21 24.54 38.40
CA SER A 228 -21.78 23.55 39.31
C SER A 228 -21.68 22.13 38.74
N GLY A 229 -21.43 21.13 39.60
CA GLY A 229 -21.44 19.72 39.20
C GLY A 229 -22.78 19.25 38.61
N LEU A 230 -23.88 19.93 38.99
CA LEU A 230 -25.22 19.65 38.47
C LEU A 230 -25.38 20.13 37.01
N THR A 231 -24.86 21.31 36.67
CA THR A 231 -24.80 21.79 35.27
C THR A 231 -23.91 20.88 34.43
N ALA A 232 -22.76 20.43 34.95
CA ALA A 232 -21.91 19.46 34.26
C ALA A 232 -22.63 18.13 33.99
N LEU A 233 -23.44 17.64 34.92
CA LEU A 233 -24.27 16.44 34.75
C LEU A 233 -25.33 16.63 33.65
N TYR A 234 -26.02 17.78 33.61
CA TYR A 234 -26.97 18.07 32.54
C TYR A 234 -26.29 18.13 31.17
N VAL A 235 -25.15 18.82 31.06
CA VAL A 235 -24.35 18.85 29.83
C VAL A 235 -23.95 17.45 29.39
N PHE A 236 -23.49 16.60 30.31
CA PHE A 236 -23.17 15.21 30.03
C PHE A 236 -24.39 14.42 29.53
N LEU A 237 -25.53 14.53 30.20
CA LEU A 237 -26.77 13.85 29.79
C LEU A 237 -27.27 14.33 28.43
N THR A 238 -27.18 15.62 28.14
CA THR A 238 -27.53 16.18 26.82
C THR A 238 -26.57 15.71 25.74
N ALA A 239 -25.26 15.61 26.04
CA ALA A 239 -24.29 15.04 25.11
C ALA A 239 -24.58 13.57 24.81
N VAL A 240 -24.89 12.76 25.84
CA VAL A 240 -25.32 11.37 25.65
C VAL A 240 -26.60 11.30 24.82
N ALA A 241 -27.61 12.13 25.13
CA ALA A 241 -28.85 12.18 24.37
C ALA A 241 -28.60 12.57 22.90
N TRP A 242 -27.67 13.49 22.63
CA TRP A 242 -27.25 13.85 21.27
C TRP A 242 -26.60 12.68 20.54
N VAL A 243 -25.70 11.93 21.19
CA VAL A 243 -25.11 10.71 20.63
C VAL A 243 -26.20 9.69 20.29
N LEU A 244 -27.16 9.45 21.20
CA LEU A 244 -28.27 8.53 20.96
C LEU A 244 -29.14 9.02 19.78
N PHE A 245 -29.47 10.30 19.72
CA PHE A 245 -30.22 10.89 18.61
C PHE A 245 -29.49 10.73 17.27
N LEU A 246 -28.19 11.00 17.27
CA LEU A 246 -27.33 10.83 16.11
C LEU A 246 -27.28 9.35 15.63
N VAL A 247 -27.17 8.40 16.56
CA VAL A 247 -27.11 6.96 16.25
C VAL A 247 -28.46 6.38 15.82
N PHE A 248 -29.56 6.77 16.48
CA PHE A 248 -30.88 6.15 16.27
C PHE A 248 -31.81 6.90 15.31
N ALA A 249 -31.61 8.21 15.09
CA ALA A 249 -32.43 9.01 14.17
C ALA A 249 -31.65 9.45 12.93
N VAL A 250 -30.49 10.10 13.13
CA VAL A 250 -29.72 10.68 12.01
C VAL A 250 -29.05 9.60 11.16
N ARG A 251 -28.39 8.62 11.77
CA ARG A 251 -27.75 7.51 11.06
C ARG A 251 -28.71 6.76 10.12
N PRO A 252 -29.88 6.25 10.55
CA PRO A 252 -30.78 5.54 9.63
C PRO A 252 -31.35 6.46 8.55
N ALA A 253 -31.65 7.73 8.86
CA ALA A 253 -32.08 8.69 7.84
C ALA A 253 -30.98 8.94 6.79
N PHE A 254 -29.73 9.10 7.25
CA PHE A 254 -28.58 9.29 6.39
C PHE A 254 -28.31 8.06 5.50
N LEU A 255 -28.40 6.85 6.06
CA LEU A 255 -28.31 5.59 5.30
C LEU A 255 -29.44 5.45 4.27
N TRP A 256 -30.65 5.88 4.60
CA TRP A 256 -31.77 5.87 3.66
C TRP A 256 -31.51 6.80 2.46
N VAL A 257 -30.99 8.01 2.69
CA VAL A 257 -30.60 8.95 1.63
C VAL A 257 -29.48 8.36 0.76
N LEU A 258 -28.47 7.76 1.39
CA LEU A 258 -27.34 7.15 0.70
C LEU A 258 -27.75 5.98 -0.21
N ARG A 259 -28.67 5.11 0.27
CA ARG A 259 -29.23 4.01 -0.53
C ARG A 259 -30.06 4.49 -1.70
N ARG A 260 -30.84 5.57 -1.52
CA ARG A 260 -31.69 6.13 -2.57
C ARG A 260 -30.89 6.72 -3.74
N ASN A 261 -29.67 7.19 -3.47
CA ASN A 261 -28.80 7.82 -4.47
C ASN A 261 -27.69 6.88 -4.99
N ASP A 262 -27.73 5.58 -4.68
CA ASP A 262 -26.71 4.56 -5.03
C ASP A 262 -25.25 4.96 -4.70
N SER A 263 -25.07 5.90 -3.78
CA SER A 263 -23.78 6.53 -3.50
C SER A 263 -22.93 5.71 -2.53
N ILE A 264 -23.53 4.67 -1.93
CA ILE A 264 -22.81 3.63 -1.19
C ILE A 264 -21.90 2.84 -2.14
N GLN A 265 -22.36 2.50 -3.35
CA GLN A 265 -21.62 1.67 -4.29
C GLN A 265 -20.79 2.51 -5.27
N ASN A 266 -21.38 3.58 -5.82
CA ASN A 266 -20.72 4.42 -6.81
C ASN A 266 -19.76 5.46 -6.19
N GLY A 267 -19.84 5.67 -4.87
CA GLY A 267 -19.09 6.70 -4.15
C GLY A 267 -19.87 8.00 -3.94
N PRO A 268 -19.37 8.92 -3.10
CA PRO A 268 -20.06 10.14 -2.74
C PRO A 268 -20.18 11.10 -3.94
N SER A 269 -21.41 11.42 -4.32
CA SER A 269 -21.70 12.54 -5.21
C SER A 269 -21.40 13.88 -4.51
N GLN A 270 -21.18 14.95 -5.28
CA GLN A 270 -20.89 16.28 -4.73
C GLN A 270 -21.96 16.75 -3.72
N SER A 271 -23.24 16.44 -3.97
CA SER A 271 -24.34 16.80 -3.07
C SER A 271 -24.30 16.02 -1.75
N ILE A 272 -23.87 14.76 -1.77
CA ILE A 272 -23.75 13.94 -0.56
C ILE A 272 -22.52 14.34 0.25
N THR A 273 -21.40 14.66 -0.41
CA THR A 273 -20.25 15.28 0.27
C THR A 273 -20.65 16.59 0.92
N ALA A 274 -21.43 17.44 0.25
CA ALA A 274 -21.94 18.68 0.86
C ALA A 274 -22.87 18.40 2.05
N LEU A 275 -23.75 17.39 1.94
CA LEU A 275 -24.65 16.99 3.01
C LEU A 275 -23.89 16.46 4.25
N THR A 276 -22.85 15.64 4.05
CA THR A 276 -22.02 15.14 5.17
C THR A 276 -21.26 16.25 5.86
N LEU A 277 -20.66 17.18 5.09
CA LEU A 277 -20.00 18.35 5.65
C LEU A 277 -20.97 19.26 6.41
N LEU A 278 -22.19 19.46 5.89
CA LEU A 278 -23.22 20.24 6.59
C LEU A 278 -23.64 19.55 7.88
N LEU A 279 -23.84 18.22 7.87
CA LEU A 279 -24.17 17.45 9.05
C LEU A 279 -23.08 17.55 10.12
N MET A 280 -21.81 17.49 9.70
CA MET A 280 -20.65 17.70 10.57
C MET A 280 -20.67 19.09 11.20
N LEU A 281 -20.88 20.15 10.41
CA LEU A 281 -20.94 21.53 10.93
C LEU A 281 -22.10 21.72 11.92
N VAL A 282 -23.28 21.17 11.65
CA VAL A 282 -24.44 21.22 12.56
C VAL A 282 -24.12 20.51 13.87
N SER A 283 -23.50 19.33 13.82
CA SER A 283 -23.10 18.59 15.02
C SER A 283 -22.01 19.32 15.82
N ALA A 284 -21.02 19.91 15.13
CA ALA A 284 -19.96 20.70 15.76
C ALA A 284 -20.54 21.95 16.46
N TRP A 285 -21.47 22.64 15.81
CA TRP A 285 -22.18 23.77 16.42
C TRP A 285 -23.03 23.34 17.62
N PHE A 286 -23.79 22.24 17.52
CA PHE A 286 -24.63 21.76 18.60
C PHE A 286 -23.81 21.37 19.83
N THR A 287 -22.71 20.64 19.63
CA THR A 287 -21.80 20.27 20.74
C THR A 287 -21.17 21.48 21.41
N ALA A 288 -20.77 22.50 20.64
CA ALA A 288 -20.33 23.78 21.17
C ALA A 288 -21.44 24.49 21.99
N ALA A 289 -22.68 24.49 21.49
CA ALA A 289 -23.81 25.16 22.12
C ALA A 289 -24.18 24.57 23.49
N ILE A 290 -24.00 23.26 23.69
CA ILE A 290 -24.25 22.59 24.97
C ILE A 290 -23.07 22.70 25.96
N GLY A 291 -21.98 23.40 25.61
CA GLY A 291 -20.81 23.59 26.48
C GLY A 291 -19.74 22.50 26.38
N VAL A 292 -19.86 21.59 25.41
CA VAL A 292 -18.82 20.63 25.00
C VAL A 292 -17.99 21.25 23.88
N HIS A 293 -16.78 20.75 23.61
CA HIS A 293 -15.96 21.32 22.54
C HIS A 293 -16.51 20.95 21.13
N ALA A 294 -16.44 21.86 20.15
CA ALA A 294 -17.05 21.66 18.81
C ALA A 294 -16.51 20.44 18.05
N ILE A 295 -15.24 20.11 18.29
CA ILE A 295 -14.52 18.98 17.70
C ILE A 295 -15.24 17.64 17.94
N PHE A 296 -15.88 17.48 19.11
CA PHE A 296 -16.60 16.25 19.42
C PHE A 296 -17.77 16.01 18.47
N GLY A 297 -18.47 17.07 18.07
CA GLY A 297 -19.57 16.97 17.11
C GLY A 297 -19.09 16.51 15.74
N ALA A 298 -17.93 16.99 15.29
CA ALA A 298 -17.33 16.58 14.02
C ALA A 298 -16.89 15.10 14.05
N PHE A 299 -16.22 14.68 15.14
CA PHE A 299 -15.82 13.29 15.35
C PHE A 299 -17.03 12.33 15.35
N LEU A 300 -18.11 12.67 16.07
CA LEU A 300 -19.32 11.84 16.13
C LEU A 300 -19.94 11.60 14.75
N VAL A 301 -20.00 12.62 13.90
CA VAL A 301 -20.53 12.47 12.53
C VAL A 301 -19.64 11.56 11.68
N GLY A 302 -18.31 11.62 11.88
CA GLY A 302 -17.37 10.69 11.25
C GLY A 302 -17.65 9.23 11.63
N VAL A 303 -17.80 8.95 12.93
CA VAL A 303 -18.08 7.58 13.45
C VAL A 303 -19.41 7.02 12.96
N ILE A 304 -20.38 7.88 12.64
CA ILE A 304 -21.72 7.48 12.20
C ILE A 304 -21.78 7.19 10.70
N CYS A 305 -20.87 7.78 9.93
CA CYS A 305 -20.80 7.55 8.50
C CYS A 305 -20.54 6.06 8.22
N PRO A 306 -21.21 5.48 7.20
CA PRO A 306 -21.03 4.07 6.89
C PRO A 306 -19.68 3.80 6.22
N HIS A 307 -19.02 2.77 6.71
CA HIS A 307 -17.90 2.10 6.04
C HIS A 307 -18.36 1.17 4.91
N ASP A 308 -19.65 0.80 4.92
CA ASP A 308 -20.28 0.02 3.85
C ASP A 308 -20.07 0.66 2.47
N GLY A 309 -19.70 -0.18 1.49
CA GLY A 309 -19.48 0.23 0.10
C GLY A 309 -18.21 1.04 -0.17
N GLY A 310 -17.32 1.23 0.81
CA GLY A 310 -16.13 2.07 0.66
C GLY A 310 -16.47 3.57 0.60
N PHE A 311 -17.65 3.96 1.08
CA PHE A 311 -18.09 5.36 1.14
C PHE A 311 -17.13 6.22 1.97
N ALA A 312 -16.75 5.75 3.16
CA ALA A 312 -15.83 6.44 4.05
C ALA A 312 -14.46 6.70 3.38
N ILE A 313 -13.89 5.67 2.74
CA ILE A 313 -12.61 5.76 2.01
C ILE A 313 -12.68 6.83 0.92
N LYS A 314 -13.68 6.77 0.03
CA LYS A 314 -13.84 7.74 -1.07
C LYS A 314 -14.15 9.16 -0.57
N LEU A 315 -14.83 9.30 0.57
CA LEU A 315 -15.10 10.61 1.18
C LEU A 315 -13.82 11.20 1.78
N THR A 316 -13.01 10.38 2.44
CA THR A 316 -11.68 10.74 2.95
C THR A 316 -10.78 11.20 1.81
N GLU A 317 -10.64 10.43 0.72
CA GLU A 317 -9.83 10.80 -0.45
C GLU A 317 -10.15 12.20 -1.01
N LYS A 318 -11.43 12.59 -1.02
CA LYS A 318 -11.88 13.91 -1.54
C LYS A 318 -11.50 15.08 -0.64
N ILE A 319 -11.42 14.87 0.67
CA ILE A 319 -11.28 15.94 1.68
C ILE A 319 -9.86 16.01 2.23
N GLU A 320 -9.20 14.86 2.33
CA GLU A 320 -7.89 14.69 2.97
C GLU A 320 -6.82 15.61 2.40
N ASP A 321 -6.69 15.71 1.07
CA ASP A 321 -5.64 16.51 0.45
C ASP A 321 -5.74 17.99 0.88
N LEU A 322 -6.96 18.54 0.96
CA LEU A 322 -7.18 19.91 1.44
C LEU A 322 -6.82 20.04 2.92
N VAL A 323 -7.25 19.09 3.74
CA VAL A 323 -7.03 19.11 5.19
C VAL A 323 -5.54 18.96 5.52
N ALA A 324 -4.86 17.97 4.97
CA ALA A 324 -3.47 17.65 5.24
C ALA A 324 -2.48 18.62 4.59
N SER A 325 -2.79 19.17 3.41
CA SER A 325 -1.85 20.08 2.72
C SER A 325 -1.93 21.53 3.21
N LEU A 326 -3.12 22.00 3.60
CA LEU A 326 -3.38 23.40 3.90
C LEU A 326 -3.76 23.62 5.37
N LEU A 327 -4.74 22.88 5.89
CA LEU A 327 -5.38 23.23 7.16
C LEU A 327 -4.65 22.68 8.40
N LEU A 328 -4.14 21.45 8.35
CA LEU A 328 -3.38 20.86 9.46
C LEU A 328 -2.07 21.62 9.78
N PRO A 329 -1.25 22.01 8.78
CA PRO A 329 -0.05 22.80 9.05
C PRO A 329 -0.35 24.09 9.80
N LEU A 330 -1.45 24.77 9.46
CA LEU A 330 -1.88 25.99 10.15
C LEU A 330 -2.22 25.73 11.61
N TYR A 331 -2.93 24.64 11.89
CA TYR A 331 -3.30 24.26 13.25
C TYR A 331 -2.09 23.90 14.12
N PHE A 332 -1.19 23.05 13.63
CA PHE A 332 0.00 22.67 14.41
C PHE A 332 1.02 23.79 14.54
N ALA A 333 1.13 24.65 13.52
CA ALA A 333 1.91 25.85 13.64
C ALA A 333 1.34 26.78 14.72
N LEU A 334 0.01 26.98 14.76
CA LEU A 334 -0.65 27.75 15.82
C LEU A 334 -0.37 27.16 17.21
N SER A 335 -0.41 25.83 17.35
CA SER A 335 -0.01 25.15 18.59
C SER A 335 1.44 25.47 18.97
N GLY A 336 2.36 25.43 18.00
CA GLY A 336 3.76 25.76 18.22
C GLY A 336 3.99 27.25 18.53
N LEU A 337 3.23 28.16 17.92
CA LEU A 337 3.27 29.59 18.18
C LEU A 337 2.89 29.92 19.64
N ASN A 338 2.03 29.10 20.26
CA ASN A 338 1.68 29.21 21.69
C ASN A 338 2.73 28.58 22.63
N THR A 339 3.76 27.93 22.10
CA THR A 339 4.80 27.24 22.88
C THR A 339 5.99 28.16 23.10
N ASP A 340 6.31 28.44 24.37
CA ASP A 340 7.45 29.29 24.74
C ASP A 340 8.47 28.53 25.61
N LEU A 341 9.53 28.07 24.96
CA LEU A 341 10.67 27.42 25.62
C LEU A 341 11.42 28.35 26.57
N GLY A 342 11.27 29.68 26.43
CA GLY A 342 11.83 30.66 27.35
C GLY A 342 11.26 30.57 28.76
N LEU A 343 10.07 29.99 28.92
CA LEU A 343 9.43 29.77 30.23
C LEU A 343 10.07 28.64 31.04
N LEU A 344 10.94 27.83 30.40
CA LEU A 344 11.67 26.71 31.01
C LEU A 344 13.11 27.12 31.34
N ASN A 345 13.26 28.15 32.15
CA ASN A 345 14.53 28.75 32.53
C ASN A 345 15.13 28.19 33.83
N ASP A 346 14.35 27.46 34.63
CA ASP A 346 14.79 26.93 35.93
C ASP A 346 15.08 25.43 35.91
N GLY A 347 16.08 25.00 36.69
CA GLY A 347 16.45 23.59 36.83
C GLY A 347 15.33 22.70 37.40
N LYS A 348 14.48 23.26 38.29
CA LYS A 348 13.29 22.55 38.80
C LYS A 348 12.27 22.26 37.69
N THR A 349 12.02 23.25 36.82
CA THR A 349 11.09 23.14 35.68
C THR A 349 11.54 22.05 34.70
N TRP A 350 12.84 22.01 34.39
CA TRP A 350 13.43 20.91 33.61
C TRP A 350 13.34 19.55 34.31
N GLY A 351 13.48 19.51 35.64
CA GLY A 351 13.23 18.31 36.44
C GLY A 351 11.82 17.76 36.25
N TYR A 352 10.80 18.63 36.25
CA TYR A 352 9.42 18.24 35.94
C TYR A 352 9.24 17.79 34.48
N VAL A 353 9.89 18.42 33.51
CA VAL A 353 9.86 17.96 32.10
C VAL A 353 10.37 16.53 31.99
N ILE A 354 11.55 16.25 32.58
CA ILE A 354 12.15 14.91 32.56
C ILE A 354 11.26 13.91 33.29
N ALA A 355 10.68 14.29 34.44
CA ALA A 355 9.76 13.44 35.19
C ALA A 355 8.49 13.11 34.38
N VAL A 356 7.87 14.10 33.72
CA VAL A 356 6.69 13.91 32.87
C VAL A 356 7.02 12.99 31.70
N ILE A 357 8.16 13.17 31.03
CA ILE A 357 8.64 12.29 29.94
C ILE A 357 8.85 10.86 30.46
N PHE A 358 9.53 10.71 31.59
CA PHE A 358 9.81 9.41 32.19
C PHE A 358 8.52 8.69 32.58
N CYS A 359 7.58 9.37 33.23
CA CYS A 359 6.27 8.81 33.59
C CYS A 359 5.44 8.45 32.35
N ALA A 360 5.48 9.26 31.29
CA ALA A 360 4.80 8.96 30.03
C ALA A 360 5.36 7.68 29.38
N PHE A 361 6.68 7.55 29.25
CA PHE A 361 7.32 6.36 28.69
C PHE A 361 7.12 5.12 29.55
N SER A 362 7.52 5.18 30.83
CA SER A 362 7.42 4.04 31.74
C SER A 362 5.97 3.59 31.88
N GLY A 363 5.04 4.52 32.01
CA GLY A 363 3.62 4.23 32.15
C GLY A 363 3.05 3.44 30.97
N LYS A 364 3.34 3.92 29.76
CA LYS A 364 2.84 3.31 28.53
C LYS A 364 3.55 2.02 28.16
N ILE A 365 4.88 1.97 28.29
CA ILE A 365 5.65 0.76 27.98
C ILE A 365 5.28 -0.35 28.96
N ILE A 366 5.25 -0.09 30.26
CA ILE A 366 4.93 -1.10 31.28
C ILE A 366 3.47 -1.54 31.14
N GLY A 367 2.52 -0.59 31.08
CA GLY A 367 1.10 -0.88 30.96
C GLY A 367 0.77 -1.68 29.70
N GLY A 368 1.30 -1.25 28.54
CA GLY A 368 1.10 -1.93 27.27
C GLY A 368 1.77 -3.31 27.21
N SER A 369 2.98 -3.46 27.77
CA SER A 369 3.68 -4.74 27.78
C SER A 369 2.98 -5.78 28.66
N ILE A 370 2.51 -5.38 29.85
CA ILE A 370 1.76 -6.27 30.75
C ILE A 370 0.45 -6.70 30.09
N ALA A 371 -0.29 -5.74 29.52
CA ALA A 371 -1.56 -6.02 28.84
C ALA A 371 -1.36 -6.99 27.65
N ALA A 372 -0.34 -6.74 26.82
CA ALA A 372 0.00 -7.62 25.71
C ALA A 372 0.42 -9.03 26.16
N ARG A 373 1.15 -9.12 27.28
CA ARG A 373 1.59 -10.41 27.83
C ARG A 373 0.40 -11.24 28.32
N MET A 374 -0.61 -10.59 28.90
CA MET A 374 -1.87 -11.24 29.29
C MET A 374 -2.66 -11.74 28.08
N CYS A 375 -2.43 -11.19 26.89
CA CYS A 375 -2.98 -11.66 25.61
C CYS A 375 -2.08 -12.68 24.89
N HIS A 376 -1.19 -13.37 25.62
CA HIS A 376 -0.31 -14.43 25.10
C HIS A 376 0.73 -14.00 24.05
N CYS A 377 1.08 -12.72 23.96
CA CYS A 377 2.22 -12.27 23.14
C CYS A 377 3.57 -12.66 23.76
N LEU A 378 4.60 -12.87 22.92
CA LEU A 378 5.98 -13.09 23.36
C LEU A 378 6.55 -11.84 24.04
N TRP A 379 7.50 -11.98 24.96
CA TRP A 379 8.07 -10.82 25.69
C TRP A 379 8.54 -9.68 24.79
N ARG A 380 9.25 -9.99 23.69
CA ARG A 380 9.70 -8.98 22.72
C ARG A 380 8.54 -8.34 21.97
N GLU A 381 7.49 -9.11 21.63
CA GLU A 381 6.27 -8.59 21.02
C GLU A 381 5.51 -7.67 22.00
N SER A 382 5.41 -8.08 23.28
CA SER A 382 4.80 -7.29 24.34
C SER A 382 5.50 -5.95 24.55
N PHE A 383 6.83 -5.94 24.61
CA PHE A 383 7.57 -4.69 24.69
C PHE A 383 7.39 -3.81 23.44
N ALA A 384 7.34 -4.41 22.25
CA ALA A 384 7.08 -3.67 21.00
C ALA A 384 5.70 -3.02 21.03
N ILE A 385 4.67 -3.73 21.52
CA ILE A 385 3.32 -3.20 21.73
C ILE A 385 3.36 -2.02 22.72
N GLY A 386 4.05 -2.15 23.86
CA GLY A 386 4.18 -1.07 24.84
C GLY A 386 4.87 0.19 24.29
N VAL A 387 5.92 0.02 23.48
CA VAL A 387 6.61 1.13 22.80
C VAL A 387 5.68 1.79 21.78
N LEU A 388 5.00 1.00 20.93
CA LEU A 388 4.06 1.51 19.95
C LEU A 388 2.87 2.25 20.59
N MET A 389 2.39 1.78 21.74
CA MET A 389 1.35 2.46 22.54
C MET A 389 1.81 3.79 23.16
N SER A 390 3.12 4.01 23.26
CA SER A 390 3.70 5.29 23.69
C SER A 390 3.72 6.33 22.56
N CYS A 391 3.27 5.95 21.36
CA CYS A 391 3.12 6.87 20.24
C CYS A 391 2.13 7.99 20.59
N LYS A 392 2.71 9.17 20.73
CA LYS A 392 2.00 10.43 20.87
C LYS A 392 1.86 11.09 19.51
N GLY A 393 0.90 11.99 19.35
CA GLY A 393 0.59 12.47 18.01
C GLY A 393 -0.31 13.67 17.97
N LEU A 394 -0.88 13.85 16.77
CA LEU A 394 -1.83 14.91 16.41
C LEU A 394 -2.87 15.17 17.51
N VAL A 395 -3.54 14.10 17.95
CA VAL A 395 -4.64 14.14 18.91
C VAL A 395 -4.22 14.67 20.29
N GLU A 396 -3.01 14.38 20.75
CA GLU A 396 -2.58 14.87 22.06
C GLU A 396 -2.30 16.36 22.05
N LEU A 397 -1.65 16.88 21.01
CA LEU A 397 -1.46 18.32 20.89
C LEU A 397 -2.80 19.06 20.82
N ILE A 398 -3.80 18.45 20.21
CA ILE A 398 -5.17 18.97 20.21
C ILE A 398 -5.72 19.03 21.65
N VAL A 399 -5.61 17.94 22.40
CA VAL A 399 -6.01 17.89 23.81
C VAL A 399 -5.31 18.98 24.62
N LEU A 400 -3.99 19.14 24.45
CA LEU A 400 -3.21 20.15 25.16
C LEU A 400 -3.64 21.58 24.82
N ASN A 401 -3.95 21.88 23.54
CA ASN A 401 -4.46 23.20 23.14
C ASN A 401 -5.84 23.46 23.73
N ILE A 402 -6.72 22.45 23.75
CA ILE A 402 -8.03 22.57 24.40
C ILE A 402 -7.86 22.84 25.89
N GLY A 403 -6.93 22.15 26.56
CA GLY A 403 -6.60 22.39 27.97
C GLY A 403 -6.08 23.80 28.24
N LEU A 404 -5.21 24.33 27.36
CA LEU A 404 -4.71 25.69 27.45
C LEU A 404 -5.84 26.73 27.24
N GLN A 405 -6.71 26.53 26.24
CA GLN A 405 -7.84 27.42 25.96
C GLN A 405 -8.90 27.39 27.06
N ALA A 406 -9.14 26.22 27.67
CA ALA A 406 -10.04 26.06 28.81
C ALA A 406 -9.43 26.55 30.14
N GLY A 407 -8.18 27.03 30.15
CA GLY A 407 -7.49 27.51 31.35
C GLY A 407 -7.07 26.40 32.32
N ILE A 408 -7.08 25.13 31.89
CA ILE A 408 -6.65 23.97 32.68
C ILE A 408 -5.13 23.86 32.74
N LEU A 409 -4.44 24.31 31.68
CA LEU A 409 -2.99 24.35 31.58
C LEU A 409 -2.49 25.80 31.54
N SER A 410 -1.40 26.07 32.26
CA SER A 410 -0.65 27.31 32.11
C SER A 410 0.26 27.19 30.89
N SER A 411 0.70 28.30 30.30
CA SER A 411 1.62 28.27 29.15
C SER A 411 2.90 27.48 29.41
N ARG A 412 3.38 27.48 30.67
CA ARG A 412 4.54 26.70 31.11
C ARG A 412 4.24 25.20 31.12
N THR A 413 3.17 24.76 31.80
CA THR A 413 2.78 23.35 31.84
C THR A 413 2.44 22.83 30.44
N PHE A 414 1.73 23.62 29.63
CA PHE A 414 1.50 23.33 28.22
C PHE A 414 2.80 23.05 27.47
N THR A 415 3.80 23.93 27.62
CA THR A 415 5.12 23.74 26.97
C THR A 415 5.83 22.46 27.45
N MET A 416 5.75 22.10 28.73
CA MET A 416 6.30 20.83 29.23
C MET A 416 5.69 19.61 28.53
N PHE A 417 4.37 19.61 28.36
CA PHE A 417 3.65 18.50 27.72
C PHE A 417 3.86 18.46 26.20
N VAL A 418 4.00 19.62 25.54
CA VAL A 418 4.38 19.69 24.11
C VAL A 418 5.77 19.07 23.89
N ILE A 419 6.76 19.39 24.73
CA ILE A 419 8.10 18.78 24.66
C ILE A 419 8.00 17.27 24.90
N MET A 420 7.23 16.85 25.90
CA MET A 420 7.04 15.43 26.18
C MET A 420 6.45 14.70 24.98
N ALA A 421 5.38 15.21 24.38
CA ALA A 421 4.75 14.61 23.21
C ALA A 421 5.77 14.46 22.06
N LEU A 422 6.51 15.53 21.73
CA LEU A 422 7.55 15.50 20.69
C LEU A 422 8.62 14.44 20.96
N VAL A 423 9.19 14.41 22.17
CA VAL A 423 10.25 13.46 22.54
C VAL A 423 9.73 12.02 22.48
N THR A 424 8.51 11.76 22.98
CA THR A 424 7.93 10.42 22.97
C THR A 424 7.70 9.90 21.55
N THR A 425 7.16 10.73 20.65
CA THR A 425 6.89 10.32 19.26
C THR A 425 8.17 10.10 18.49
N VAL A 426 9.13 11.04 18.56
CA VAL A 426 10.41 10.95 17.84
C VAL A 426 11.18 9.68 18.22
N THR A 427 11.11 9.28 19.49
CA THR A 427 11.79 8.09 20.02
C THR A 427 11.06 6.79 19.71
N THR A 428 9.73 6.82 19.49
CA THR A 428 8.93 5.60 19.28
C THR A 428 9.38 4.81 18.05
N THR A 429 9.53 5.47 16.89
CA THR A 429 9.93 4.81 15.63
C THR A 429 11.29 4.09 15.72
N PRO A 430 12.40 4.75 16.14
CA PRO A 430 13.69 4.06 16.25
C PRO A 430 13.69 2.96 17.31
N LEU A 431 12.99 3.16 18.43
CA LEU A 431 12.92 2.17 19.50
C LEU A 431 12.18 0.90 19.06
N THR A 432 11.09 1.02 18.29
CA THR A 432 10.39 -0.13 17.72
C THR A 432 11.25 -0.88 16.70
N LYS A 433 11.99 -0.17 15.83
CA LYS A 433 12.92 -0.80 14.86
C LYS A 433 14.01 -1.61 15.56
N TRP A 434 14.56 -1.07 16.65
CA TRP A 434 15.59 -1.75 17.44
C TRP A 434 15.05 -2.98 18.17
N LEU A 435 13.86 -2.87 18.77
CA LEU A 435 13.28 -3.92 19.60
C LEU A 435 12.65 -5.07 18.79
N TYR A 436 12.11 -4.77 17.60
CA TYR A 436 11.38 -5.73 16.77
C TYR A 436 11.91 -5.77 15.31
N PRO A 437 13.15 -6.26 15.11
CA PRO A 437 13.82 -6.31 13.80
C PRO A 437 13.25 -7.39 12.86
N VAL A 438 13.42 -7.21 11.54
CA VAL A 438 12.83 -8.07 10.49
C VAL A 438 13.18 -9.55 10.64
N TRP A 439 14.44 -9.88 10.98
CA TRP A 439 14.87 -11.27 11.17
C TRP A 439 14.08 -11.98 12.28
N TYR A 440 13.74 -11.26 13.37
CA TYR A 440 13.00 -11.83 14.50
C TYR A 440 11.54 -12.09 14.10
N ARG A 441 10.97 -11.20 13.27
CA ARG A 441 9.62 -11.37 12.72
C ARG A 441 9.54 -12.63 11.86
N GLN A 442 10.47 -12.77 10.92
CA GLN A 442 10.55 -13.95 10.05
C GLN A 442 10.74 -15.25 10.86
N LYS A 443 11.62 -15.23 11.88
CA LYS A 443 11.82 -16.39 12.77
C LYS A 443 10.54 -16.77 13.52
N VAL A 444 9.86 -15.82 14.16
CA VAL A 444 8.63 -16.10 14.93
C VAL A 444 7.52 -16.58 14.02
N GLU A 445 7.40 -16.03 12.82
CA GLU A 445 6.38 -16.44 11.86
C GLU A 445 6.60 -17.86 11.36
N LYS A 446 7.84 -18.22 10.99
CA LYS A 446 8.22 -19.60 10.63
C LYS A 446 7.99 -20.60 11.77
N TRP A 447 8.28 -20.20 13.01
CA TRP A 447 8.01 -21.02 14.19
C TRP A 447 6.51 -21.23 14.42
N ARG A 448 5.68 -20.19 14.28
CA ARG A 448 4.21 -20.31 14.39
C ARG A 448 3.60 -21.18 13.28
N ARG A 449 4.23 -21.24 12.10
CA ARG A 449 3.85 -22.12 10.98
C ARG A 449 4.29 -23.58 11.19
N GLY A 450 5.11 -23.86 12.19
CA GLY A 450 5.63 -25.20 12.46
C GLY A 450 6.72 -25.66 11.49
N GLU A 451 7.32 -24.75 10.73
CA GLU A 451 8.38 -25.05 9.75
C GLU A 451 9.74 -25.25 10.44
N ILE A 452 9.95 -24.56 11.56
CA ILE A 452 11.19 -24.58 12.35
C ILE A 452 10.89 -24.79 13.83
N ASP A 453 11.81 -25.44 14.54
CA ASP A 453 11.83 -25.42 16.01
C ASP A 453 12.24 -24.03 16.52
N TRP A 454 12.02 -23.75 17.82
CA TRP A 454 12.36 -22.46 18.44
C TRP A 454 13.84 -22.07 18.27
N ASP A 455 14.71 -23.06 18.14
CA ASP A 455 16.15 -22.88 17.89
C ASP A 455 16.50 -22.61 16.42
N GLY A 456 15.52 -22.68 15.51
CA GLY A 456 15.67 -22.35 14.08
C GLY A 456 16.00 -23.53 13.18
N THR A 457 15.98 -24.75 13.72
CA THR A 457 16.15 -26.00 12.96
C THR A 457 14.87 -26.36 12.20
N PRO A 458 14.92 -26.63 10.89
CA PRO A 458 13.75 -27.03 10.12
C PRO A 458 13.25 -28.42 10.55
N LEU A 459 11.94 -28.57 10.70
CA LEU A 459 11.31 -29.80 11.23
C LEU A 459 10.96 -30.84 10.14
N ILE A 460 11.09 -30.48 8.86
CA ILE A 460 10.77 -31.37 7.74
C ILE A 460 12.07 -31.81 7.05
N SER A 461 12.49 -33.05 7.31
CA SER A 461 13.52 -33.75 6.55
C SER A 461 12.86 -34.69 5.56
N GLU A 462 12.82 -34.34 4.27
CA GLU A 462 12.35 -35.25 3.23
C GLU A 462 13.34 -36.42 3.12
N THR A 463 12.87 -37.60 3.52
CA THR A 463 13.58 -38.87 3.32
C THR A 463 12.73 -39.70 2.38
N GLN A 464 12.92 -39.59 1.07
CA GLN A 464 12.41 -40.59 0.13
C GLN A 464 13.46 -40.95 -0.92
N SER A 465 13.60 -42.27 -1.04
CA SER A 465 14.62 -43.06 -1.69
C SER A 465 14.58 -42.97 -3.21
N SER A 466 15.76 -42.84 -3.79
CA SER A 466 16.11 -43.03 -5.18
C SER A 466 15.68 -44.40 -5.70
N GLU A 467 14.73 -44.47 -6.65
CA GLU A 467 14.60 -45.49 -7.72
C GLU A 467 13.23 -45.35 -8.43
N HIS A 468 13.04 -44.33 -9.29
CA HIS A 468 12.05 -44.33 -10.40
C HIS A 468 12.20 -43.05 -11.28
N LYS A 469 13.42 -42.81 -11.80
CA LYS A 469 13.74 -41.60 -12.59
C LYS A 469 13.47 -41.81 -14.09
N MET A 470 12.26 -41.52 -14.57
CA MET A 470 12.03 -40.83 -15.87
C MET A 470 10.53 -40.55 -16.09
N GLU A 471 9.65 -41.45 -15.67
CA GLU A 471 8.19 -41.25 -15.79
C GLU A 471 7.65 -40.27 -14.73
N GLU A 472 8.37 -40.11 -13.62
CA GLU A 472 8.13 -39.13 -12.56
C GLU A 472 8.53 -37.69 -12.96
N VAL A 473 9.41 -37.51 -13.95
CA VAL A 473 9.88 -36.18 -14.38
C VAL A 473 8.78 -35.42 -15.14
N LEU A 474 7.99 -36.14 -15.94
CA LEU A 474 6.85 -35.56 -16.67
C LEU A 474 5.64 -35.26 -15.77
N ASP A 475 5.51 -35.93 -14.62
CA ASP A 475 4.41 -35.72 -13.68
C ASP A 475 4.75 -34.71 -12.56
N LYS A 476 6.05 -34.53 -12.24
CA LYS A 476 6.57 -33.48 -11.34
C LYS A 476 6.74 -32.11 -12.00
N SER A 477 6.96 -32.03 -13.32
CA SER A 477 7.18 -30.75 -14.02
C SER A 477 5.88 -30.03 -14.44
N GLN A 478 4.70 -30.58 -14.16
CA GLN A 478 3.44 -29.94 -14.53
C GLN A 478 3.11 -28.80 -13.57
N THR A 479 2.81 -27.63 -14.12
CA THR A 479 2.31 -26.51 -13.32
C THR A 479 0.89 -26.82 -12.83
N ARG A 480 0.71 -27.05 -11.53
CA ARG A 480 -0.60 -27.35 -10.90
C ARG A 480 -1.09 -26.20 -10.05
N ARG A 481 -0.16 -25.44 -9.47
CA ARG A 481 -0.42 -24.28 -8.62
C ARG A 481 0.29 -23.07 -9.18
N LEU A 482 -0.50 -22.05 -9.52
CA LEU A 482 -0.03 -20.84 -10.19
C LEU A 482 -0.31 -19.63 -9.32
N THR A 483 0.70 -18.84 -8.98
CA THR A 483 0.50 -17.50 -8.38
C THR A 483 0.59 -16.43 -9.46
N LEU A 484 -0.38 -15.51 -9.49
CA LEU A 484 -0.49 -14.43 -10.46
C LEU A 484 -0.44 -13.08 -9.75
N HIS A 485 0.46 -12.20 -10.17
CA HIS A 485 0.31 -10.79 -9.83
C HIS A 485 -0.79 -10.18 -10.73
N LEU A 486 -1.95 -9.90 -10.14
CA LEU A 486 -3.10 -9.32 -10.82
C LEU A 486 -2.89 -7.82 -11.03
N ARG A 487 -2.66 -7.44 -12.30
CA ARG A 487 -2.66 -6.04 -12.73
C ARG A 487 -3.79 -5.77 -13.71
N LEU A 488 -4.39 -4.58 -13.63
CA LEU A 488 -5.46 -4.12 -14.50
C LEU A 488 -4.98 -4.00 -15.96
N ASP A 489 -3.75 -3.56 -16.17
CA ASP A 489 -3.17 -3.32 -17.51
C ASP A 489 -2.83 -4.60 -18.28
N ALA A 490 -2.59 -5.71 -17.59
CA ALA A 490 -2.28 -7.01 -18.19
C ALA A 490 -3.40 -8.07 -18.01
N LEU A 491 -4.55 -7.68 -17.47
CA LEU A 491 -5.59 -8.61 -17.01
C LEU A 491 -6.09 -9.57 -18.09
N SER A 492 -6.36 -9.05 -19.29
CA SER A 492 -6.87 -9.84 -20.41
C SER A 492 -5.87 -10.90 -20.87
N GLY A 493 -4.59 -10.55 -20.97
CA GLY A 493 -3.52 -11.48 -21.35
C GLY A 493 -3.29 -12.56 -20.28
N LEU A 494 -3.34 -12.20 -19.00
CA LEU A 494 -3.26 -13.15 -17.89
C LEU A 494 -4.43 -14.15 -17.92
N PHE A 495 -5.66 -13.69 -18.12
CA PHE A 495 -6.83 -14.56 -18.19
C PHE A 495 -6.78 -15.50 -19.39
N ASN A 496 -6.34 -15.02 -20.55
CA ASN A 496 -6.13 -15.87 -21.72
C ASN A 496 -5.11 -16.99 -21.42
N LEU A 497 -3.96 -16.67 -20.81
CA LEU A 497 -2.95 -17.68 -20.46
C LEU A 497 -3.50 -18.72 -19.47
N VAL A 498 -4.24 -18.28 -18.46
CA VAL A 498 -4.84 -19.19 -17.46
C VAL A 498 -5.92 -20.07 -18.09
N ALA A 499 -6.70 -19.55 -19.04
CA ALA A 499 -7.74 -20.32 -19.73
C ALA A 499 -7.12 -21.47 -20.54
N LEU A 500 -6.01 -21.20 -21.23
CA LEU A 500 -5.24 -22.25 -21.90
C LEU A 500 -4.77 -23.31 -20.89
N LEU A 501 -4.19 -22.91 -19.77
CA LEU A 501 -3.70 -23.89 -18.80
C LEU A 501 -4.83 -24.73 -18.18
N GLY A 502 -6.03 -24.16 -18.02
CA GLY A 502 -7.21 -24.82 -17.49
C GLY A 502 -7.85 -25.83 -18.45
N ASP A 503 -8.04 -25.47 -19.72
CA ASP A 503 -8.71 -26.35 -20.71
C ASP A 503 -7.81 -27.51 -21.17
N ALA A 504 -6.48 -27.37 -21.07
CA ALA A 504 -5.51 -28.41 -21.38
C ALA A 504 -5.79 -29.69 -20.60
N ARG A 505 -6.25 -29.54 -19.35
CA ARG A 505 -6.58 -30.63 -18.44
C ARG A 505 -7.95 -31.24 -18.68
N LYS A 506 -8.97 -30.43 -19.00
CA LYS A 506 -10.30 -30.98 -19.33
C LYS A 506 -10.24 -31.90 -20.55
N ALA A 507 -9.40 -31.56 -21.53
CA ALA A 507 -9.17 -32.40 -22.70
C ALA A 507 -8.46 -33.73 -22.32
N ALA A 508 -7.45 -33.67 -21.43
CA ALA A 508 -6.73 -34.86 -20.96
C ALA A 508 -7.61 -35.85 -20.16
N ASP A 509 -8.57 -35.36 -19.36
CA ASP A 509 -9.48 -36.19 -18.57
C ASP A 509 -10.63 -36.82 -19.39
N SER A 510 -10.84 -36.41 -20.65
CA SER A 510 -11.99 -36.80 -21.48
C SER A 510 -11.78 -38.06 -22.36
N ALA A 511 -10.65 -38.77 -22.21
CA ALA A 511 -10.45 -40.05 -22.90
C ALA A 511 -11.52 -41.08 -22.44
N PRO A 512 -12.22 -41.77 -23.36
CA PRO A 512 -13.45 -42.49 -23.02
C PRO A 512 -13.16 -43.73 -22.18
N ALA A 513 -13.62 -43.73 -20.92
CA ALA A 513 -13.82 -44.94 -20.15
C ALA A 513 -15.02 -45.71 -20.74
N GLU A 514 -14.79 -46.94 -21.21
CA GLU A 514 -15.85 -47.86 -21.65
C GLU A 514 -16.92 -47.99 -20.54
N LYS A 515 -18.14 -47.56 -20.85
CA LYS A 515 -19.30 -47.79 -20.00
C LYS A 515 -19.72 -49.26 -20.11
N ALA A 516 -19.48 -50.04 -19.06
CA ALA A 516 -20.12 -51.34 -18.89
C ALA A 516 -21.63 -51.14 -18.59
N GLU A 517 -22.46 -51.89 -19.30
CA GLU A 517 -23.92 -51.84 -19.29
C GLU A 517 -24.54 -52.28 -17.94
N ASP A 518 -25.58 -51.55 -17.52
CA ASP A 518 -26.46 -51.90 -16.40
C ASP A 518 -27.48 -52.98 -16.81
N ALA A 519 -27.59 -54.06 -16.02
CA ALA A 519 -28.73 -54.98 -16.02
C ALA A 519 -29.20 -55.27 -14.57
N PRO A 520 -30.50 -55.51 -14.32
CA PRO A 520 -31.07 -55.31 -12.98
C PRO A 520 -31.24 -56.58 -12.12
N ALA A 521 -31.04 -56.38 -10.81
CA ALA A 521 -31.69 -56.97 -9.63
C ALA A 521 -31.80 -58.51 -9.45
N ALA A 522 -31.19 -59.04 -8.37
CA ALA A 522 -31.85 -59.98 -7.44
C ALA A 522 -31.07 -60.15 -6.11
N SER A 523 -31.84 -60.38 -5.05
CA SER A 523 -31.55 -60.59 -3.62
C SER A 523 -30.57 -61.71 -3.23
N GLY A 524 -29.90 -61.56 -2.07
CA GLY A 524 -29.36 -62.71 -1.32
C GLY A 524 -28.36 -62.36 -0.21
N LEU A 525 -28.61 -62.86 1.00
CA LEU A 525 -27.79 -62.72 2.22
C LEU A 525 -26.49 -63.55 2.20
N ALA A 526 -25.51 -63.05 2.99
CA ALA A 526 -24.46 -63.75 3.77
C ALA A 526 -22.99 -63.66 3.29
N PRO A 527 -22.01 -63.63 4.23
CA PRO A 527 -20.70 -63.00 4.04
C PRO A 527 -19.56 -63.99 3.83
N SER A 528 -18.56 -63.65 3.00
CA SER A 528 -17.25 -64.31 3.06
C SER A 528 -16.11 -63.46 2.48
N THR A 529 -14.99 -63.50 3.22
CA THR A 529 -13.58 -63.38 2.78
C THR A 529 -13.12 -62.10 2.08
N VAL A 530 -12.47 -61.23 2.86
CA VAL A 530 -11.62 -60.14 2.37
C VAL A 530 -10.31 -60.73 1.84
N GLY A 531 -10.28 -61.05 0.55
CA GLY A 531 -9.05 -61.09 -0.24
C GLY A 531 -8.70 -59.67 -0.66
N SER A 532 -7.49 -59.23 -0.36
CA SER A 532 -6.97 -57.91 -0.75
C SER A 532 -6.68 -57.90 -2.25
N GLU A 533 -7.68 -57.52 -3.05
CA GLU A 533 -7.43 -56.99 -4.39
C GLU A 533 -7.18 -55.49 -4.26
N VAL A 534 -5.91 -55.11 -4.42
CA VAL A 534 -5.50 -53.73 -4.62
C VAL A 534 -6.08 -53.27 -5.95
N ARG A 535 -7.28 -52.69 -5.92
CA ARG A 535 -7.77 -51.82 -6.99
C ARG A 535 -6.83 -50.60 -7.03
N SER A 536 -5.93 -50.57 -8.01
CA SER A 536 -5.24 -49.36 -8.40
C SER A 536 -6.28 -48.31 -8.81
N ARG A 537 -6.67 -47.46 -7.85
CA ARG A 537 -7.35 -46.20 -8.18
C ARG A 537 -6.36 -45.39 -9.01
N SER A 538 -6.70 -45.14 -10.27
CA SER A 538 -6.07 -44.07 -11.04
C SER A 538 -6.11 -42.78 -10.19
N PRO A 539 -5.02 -41.99 -10.14
CA PRO A 539 -4.99 -40.78 -9.34
C PRO A 539 -6.05 -39.83 -9.87
N VAL A 540 -6.98 -39.42 -9.02
CA VAL A 540 -7.93 -38.35 -9.33
C VAL A 540 -7.11 -37.07 -9.54
N SER A 541 -7.00 -36.63 -10.80
CA SER A 541 -6.31 -35.39 -11.18
C SER A 541 -6.96 -34.20 -10.45
N ARG A 542 -6.17 -33.47 -9.65
CA ARG A 542 -6.65 -32.27 -8.93
C ARG A 542 -6.76 -31.10 -9.91
N PRO A 543 -7.82 -30.27 -9.85
CA PRO A 543 -7.99 -29.12 -10.75
C PRO A 543 -6.85 -28.11 -10.60
N LEU A 544 -6.58 -27.32 -11.64
CA LEU A 544 -5.62 -26.20 -11.59
C LEU A 544 -6.04 -25.20 -10.50
N GLU A 545 -5.13 -24.90 -9.59
CA GLU A 545 -5.32 -23.92 -8.51
C GLU A 545 -4.55 -22.64 -8.84
N VAL A 546 -5.26 -21.52 -8.99
CA VAL A 546 -4.66 -20.23 -9.32
C VAL A 546 -4.88 -19.24 -8.19
N HIS A 547 -3.79 -18.69 -7.67
CA HIS A 547 -3.77 -17.72 -6.60
C HIS A 547 -3.46 -16.33 -7.17
N GLY A 548 -4.45 -15.45 -7.22
CA GLY A 548 -4.28 -14.08 -7.69
C GLY A 548 -3.98 -13.11 -6.55
N LEU A 549 -2.87 -12.38 -6.65
CA LEU A 549 -2.48 -11.32 -5.71
C LEU A 549 -2.57 -9.97 -6.42
N ARG A 550 -3.43 -9.07 -5.94
CA ARG A 550 -3.43 -7.67 -6.37
C ARG A 550 -2.64 -6.83 -5.37
N LEU A 551 -1.63 -6.09 -5.84
CA LEU A 551 -0.81 -5.21 -5.02
C LEU A 551 -1.19 -3.75 -5.25
N MET A 552 -1.52 -3.04 -4.17
CA MET A 552 -1.84 -1.61 -4.19
C MET A 552 -0.86 -0.83 -3.31
N GLU A 553 -0.56 0.40 -3.71
CA GLU A 553 0.46 1.20 -3.03
C GLU A 553 -0.09 1.78 -1.73
N LEU A 554 0.60 1.52 -0.62
CA LEU A 554 0.35 2.18 0.64
C LEU A 554 1.06 3.53 0.69
N THR A 555 0.28 4.60 0.53
CA THR A 555 0.79 5.98 0.55
C THR A 555 0.73 6.60 1.95
N ASP A 556 1.20 7.84 2.08
CA ASP A 556 1.09 8.67 3.30
C ASP A 556 -0.33 9.13 3.62
N ARG A 557 -1.30 8.72 2.78
CA ARG A 557 -2.71 9.08 2.89
C ARG A 557 -3.44 8.16 3.86
N THR A 558 -4.20 8.75 4.76
CA THR A 558 -5.18 8.11 5.66
C THR A 558 -6.14 7.22 4.87
N SER A 559 -6.57 7.63 3.67
CA SER A 559 -7.37 6.79 2.77
C SER A 559 -6.70 5.45 2.41
N SER A 560 -5.41 5.47 2.03
CA SER A 560 -4.67 4.22 1.75
C SER A 560 -4.41 3.39 3.01
N VAL A 561 -4.26 4.06 4.17
CA VAL A 561 -4.15 3.38 5.46
C VAL A 561 -5.46 2.69 5.84
N MET A 562 -6.62 3.33 5.63
CA MET A 562 -7.94 2.71 5.81
C MET A 562 -8.11 1.50 4.89
N GLN A 563 -7.74 1.61 3.61
CA GLN A 563 -7.78 0.49 2.66
C GLN A 563 -6.93 -0.70 3.14
N SER A 564 -5.75 -0.44 3.72
CA SER A 564 -4.89 -1.49 4.27
C SER A 564 -5.46 -2.16 5.52
N ALA A 565 -6.18 -1.42 6.37
CA ALA A 565 -6.85 -1.95 7.55
C ALA A 565 -8.10 -2.78 7.19
N GLU A 566 -8.78 -2.42 6.10
CA GLU A 566 -10.01 -3.07 5.60
C GLU A 566 -9.75 -4.00 4.38
N ALA A 567 -8.53 -4.54 4.24
CA ALA A 567 -8.08 -5.27 3.04
C ALA A 567 -8.98 -6.46 2.65
N ASP A 568 -9.55 -7.18 3.63
CA ASP A 568 -10.44 -8.32 3.37
C ASP A 568 -11.77 -7.90 2.73
N GLU A 569 -12.38 -6.80 3.20
CA GLU A 569 -13.62 -6.27 2.63
C GLU A 569 -13.33 -5.63 1.25
N PHE A 570 -12.20 -4.94 1.14
CA PHE A 570 -11.74 -4.36 -0.11
C PHE A 570 -11.52 -5.42 -1.20
N THR A 571 -10.92 -6.56 -0.85
CA THR A 571 -10.70 -7.69 -1.77
C THR A 571 -11.99 -8.10 -2.47
N SER A 572 -13.09 -8.24 -1.73
CA SER A 572 -14.37 -8.67 -2.30
C SER A 572 -15.01 -7.68 -3.29
N ARG A 573 -14.63 -6.40 -3.22
CA ARG A 573 -15.20 -5.32 -4.04
C ARG A 573 -14.30 -4.89 -5.18
N ASP A 574 -13.06 -5.32 -5.15
CA ASP A 574 -12.08 -4.94 -6.13
C ASP A 574 -12.53 -5.39 -7.53
N ALA A 575 -12.53 -4.47 -8.50
CA ALA A 575 -13.05 -4.74 -9.84
C ALA A 575 -12.22 -5.79 -10.58
N VAL A 576 -10.90 -5.75 -10.40
CA VAL A 576 -9.97 -6.74 -10.98
C VAL A 576 -10.21 -8.11 -10.35
N PHE A 577 -10.34 -8.18 -9.03
CA PHE A 577 -10.66 -9.44 -8.35
C PHE A 577 -12.05 -9.98 -8.74
N SER A 578 -13.05 -9.12 -8.86
CA SER A 578 -14.41 -9.49 -9.31
C SER A 578 -14.39 -10.05 -10.73
N ALA A 579 -13.60 -9.44 -11.62
CA ALA A 579 -13.37 -9.95 -12.97
C ALA A 579 -12.67 -11.32 -12.93
N PHE A 580 -11.68 -11.49 -12.05
CA PHE A 580 -10.97 -12.76 -11.87
C PHE A 580 -11.85 -13.88 -11.33
N GLN A 581 -12.72 -13.60 -10.37
CA GLN A 581 -13.74 -14.55 -9.89
C GLN A 581 -14.75 -14.90 -10.98
N THR A 582 -15.18 -13.93 -11.78
CA THR A 582 -16.10 -14.18 -12.90
C THR A 582 -15.43 -15.07 -13.94
N PHE A 583 -14.18 -14.80 -14.27
CA PHE A 583 -13.36 -15.62 -15.15
C PHE A 583 -13.21 -17.06 -14.63
N SER A 584 -12.91 -17.26 -13.34
CA SER A 584 -12.85 -18.58 -12.70
C SER A 584 -14.10 -19.41 -12.95
N ARG A 585 -15.29 -18.80 -12.78
CA ARG A 585 -16.58 -19.47 -13.00
C ARG A 585 -16.81 -19.85 -14.46
N LEU A 586 -16.33 -19.04 -15.40
CA LEU A 586 -16.47 -19.29 -16.84
C LEU A 586 -15.48 -20.33 -17.36
N SER A 587 -14.24 -20.29 -16.89
CA SER A 587 -13.16 -21.17 -17.34
C SER A 587 -13.08 -22.48 -16.55
N GLY A 588 -13.79 -22.62 -15.43
CA GLY A 588 -13.78 -23.84 -14.61
C GLY A 588 -12.45 -24.09 -13.89
N VAL A 589 -11.72 -23.02 -13.55
CA VAL A 589 -10.43 -23.06 -12.85
C VAL A 589 -10.65 -22.69 -11.39
N SER A 590 -10.03 -23.42 -10.45
CA SER A 590 -10.09 -23.09 -9.03
C SER A 590 -9.26 -21.85 -8.77
N VAL A 591 -9.89 -20.79 -8.26
CA VAL A 591 -9.24 -19.50 -8.04
C VAL A 591 -9.38 -19.06 -6.59
N ALA A 592 -8.25 -18.70 -5.99
CA ALA A 592 -8.19 -17.94 -4.76
C ALA A 592 -7.52 -16.59 -5.06
N GLY A 593 -7.79 -15.57 -4.27
CA GLY A 593 -7.01 -14.35 -4.40
C GLY A 593 -7.29 -13.34 -3.31
N GLN A 594 -6.37 -12.38 -3.22
CA GLN A 594 -6.32 -11.39 -2.16
C GLN A 594 -5.80 -10.07 -2.70
N VAL A 595 -6.26 -8.97 -2.12
CA VAL A 595 -5.71 -7.63 -2.35
C VAL A 595 -4.84 -7.26 -1.16
N SER A 596 -3.63 -6.79 -1.43
CA SER A 596 -2.71 -6.31 -0.40
C SER A 596 -2.31 -4.87 -0.67
N VAL A 597 -2.54 -3.99 0.31
CA VAL A 597 -2.16 -2.57 0.25
C VAL A 597 -0.88 -2.39 1.07
N ILE A 598 0.26 -2.27 0.39
CA ILE A 598 1.60 -2.27 0.99
C ILE A 598 2.52 -1.27 0.30
N PRO A 599 3.63 -0.85 0.92
CA PRO A 599 4.61 0.02 0.27
C PRO A 599 5.27 -0.67 -0.93
N THR A 600 5.60 0.09 -1.98
CA THR A 600 6.13 -0.44 -3.26
C THR A 600 7.39 -1.31 -3.10
N TYR A 601 8.29 -0.95 -2.18
CA TYR A 601 9.52 -1.71 -1.93
C TYR A 601 9.26 -3.09 -1.31
N ALA A 602 8.06 -3.33 -0.77
CA ALA A 602 7.63 -4.58 -0.17
C ALA A 602 7.03 -5.57 -1.19
N TYR A 603 6.71 -5.12 -2.40
CA TYR A 603 6.00 -5.91 -3.40
C TYR A 603 6.69 -7.26 -3.73
N PRO A 604 8.03 -7.32 -3.92
CA PRO A 604 8.70 -8.59 -4.19
C PRO A 604 8.55 -9.59 -3.04
N GLU A 605 8.69 -9.11 -1.80
CA GLU A 605 8.61 -9.94 -0.60
C GLU A 605 7.23 -10.55 -0.43
N THR A 606 6.19 -9.74 -0.59
CA THR A 606 4.82 -10.22 -0.44
C THR A 606 4.46 -11.19 -1.56
N LEU A 607 4.86 -10.92 -2.81
CA LEU A 607 4.55 -11.81 -3.93
C LEU A 607 5.20 -13.18 -3.76
N VAL A 608 6.49 -13.23 -3.37
CA VAL A 608 7.19 -14.49 -3.09
C VAL A 608 6.59 -15.20 -1.90
N LYS A 609 6.30 -14.48 -0.80
CA LYS A 609 5.66 -15.05 0.40
C LYS A 609 4.32 -15.72 0.07
N VAL A 610 3.50 -15.09 -0.78
CA VAL A 610 2.22 -15.65 -1.21
C VAL A 610 2.42 -16.86 -2.11
N ALA A 611 3.41 -16.83 -3.01
CA ALA A 611 3.76 -17.98 -3.84
C ALA A 611 4.20 -19.19 -2.99
N GLU A 612 5.00 -18.95 -1.94
CA GLU A 612 5.42 -19.97 -0.97
C GLU A 612 4.25 -20.51 -0.14
N GLU A 613 3.37 -19.64 0.38
CA GLU A 613 2.18 -20.02 1.14
C GLU A 613 1.21 -20.88 0.31
N ALA A 614 1.02 -20.50 -0.95
CA ALA A 614 0.23 -21.26 -1.91
C ALA A 614 0.94 -22.53 -2.40
N ARG A 615 2.24 -22.72 -2.08
CA ARG A 615 3.13 -23.75 -2.65
C ARG A 615 3.00 -23.79 -4.17
N SER A 616 3.20 -22.64 -4.79
CA SER A 616 3.03 -22.49 -6.23
C SER A 616 4.21 -23.07 -6.98
N ASP A 617 3.91 -23.85 -8.02
CA ASP A 617 4.92 -24.41 -8.93
C ASP A 617 5.42 -23.34 -9.91
N PHE A 618 4.57 -22.34 -10.19
CA PHE A 618 4.85 -21.26 -11.13
C PHE A 618 4.36 -19.91 -10.60
N LEU A 619 5.19 -18.88 -10.74
CA LEU A 619 4.87 -17.49 -10.39
C LEU A 619 4.87 -16.62 -11.65
N LEU A 620 3.77 -15.93 -11.95
CA LEU A 620 3.65 -15.09 -13.14
C LEU A 620 3.59 -13.60 -12.77
N ILE A 621 4.49 -12.82 -13.38
CA ILE A 621 4.64 -11.38 -13.17
C ILE A 621 4.38 -10.64 -14.49
N PRO A 622 3.28 -9.87 -14.62
CA PRO A 622 2.99 -9.11 -15.83
C PRO A 622 3.79 -7.80 -15.90
N TRP A 623 4.55 -7.59 -16.97
CA TRP A 623 5.25 -6.34 -17.26
C TRP A 623 4.27 -5.21 -17.59
N SER A 624 4.43 -4.05 -16.94
CA SER A 624 3.50 -2.92 -17.12
C SER A 624 3.44 -2.44 -18.58
N THR A 625 2.24 -2.07 -19.03
CA THR A 625 2.06 -1.42 -20.35
C THR A 625 2.50 0.04 -20.34
N TYR A 626 2.49 0.69 -19.18
CA TYR A 626 2.77 2.12 -19.02
C TYR A 626 4.10 2.41 -18.30
N GLY A 627 4.83 1.36 -17.90
CA GLY A 627 6.11 1.48 -17.16
C GLY A 627 5.96 1.85 -15.68
N GLY A 628 4.75 2.09 -15.18
CA GLY A 628 4.49 2.40 -13.78
C GLY A 628 4.29 1.14 -12.93
N LEU A 629 4.91 1.10 -11.74
CA LEU A 629 4.66 0.03 -10.78
C LEU A 629 3.32 0.21 -10.05
N ALA A 630 2.90 1.45 -9.77
CA ALA A 630 1.59 1.79 -9.22
C ALA A 630 0.56 2.06 -10.32
N GLU A 631 -0.64 1.48 -10.21
CA GLU A 631 -1.71 1.60 -11.21
C GLU A 631 -2.48 2.94 -11.12
N GLU A 632 -2.52 3.59 -9.95
CA GLU A 632 -3.36 4.77 -9.71
C GLU A 632 -2.88 6.05 -10.41
N ASN A 633 -1.60 6.13 -10.79
CA ASN A 633 -1.04 7.29 -11.49
C ASN A 633 -1.23 7.26 -13.02
N SER A 634 -1.99 6.29 -13.54
CA SER A 634 -2.23 6.11 -14.98
C SER A 634 -2.95 7.28 -15.65
N ALA A 635 -3.70 8.10 -14.90
CA ALA A 635 -4.38 9.27 -15.45
C ALA A 635 -3.42 10.43 -15.81
N GLY A 636 -2.22 10.47 -15.22
CA GLY A 636 -1.20 11.49 -15.49
C GLY A 636 -0.13 11.06 -16.50
N ALA A 637 -0.04 9.76 -16.81
CA ALA A 637 0.96 9.19 -17.73
C ALA A 637 0.58 9.29 -19.21
N PHE A 638 -0.52 9.98 -19.56
CA PHE A 638 -0.75 10.47 -20.92
C PHE A 638 0.11 11.71 -21.19
N SER A 639 1.43 11.59 -21.02
CA SER A 639 2.34 12.55 -21.62
C SER A 639 2.27 12.35 -23.13
N GLU A 640 1.84 13.38 -23.86
CA GLU A 640 1.58 13.42 -25.31
C GLU A 640 2.83 13.15 -26.21
N SER A 641 3.84 12.40 -25.76
CA SER A 641 5.05 12.13 -26.54
C SER A 641 5.81 10.84 -26.21
N SER A 642 5.28 9.88 -25.44
CA SER A 642 6.07 8.71 -25.03
C SER A 642 6.32 7.74 -26.19
N ASN A 643 7.59 7.46 -26.46
CA ASN A 643 8.01 6.41 -27.39
C ASN A 643 7.54 5.06 -26.82
N PRO A 644 7.03 4.08 -27.60
CA PRO A 644 6.53 2.80 -27.06
C PRO A 644 7.56 2.02 -26.23
N HIS A 645 8.84 2.33 -26.42
CA HIS A 645 9.96 1.73 -25.69
C HIS A 645 10.16 2.31 -24.28
N ASP A 646 9.61 3.49 -23.96
CA ASP A 646 9.80 4.15 -22.65
C ASP A 646 9.22 3.33 -21.48
N ARG A 647 8.24 2.47 -21.74
CA ARG A 647 7.64 1.56 -20.74
C ARG A 647 8.63 0.54 -20.15
N PHE A 648 9.75 0.28 -20.81
CA PHE A 648 10.76 -0.70 -20.37
C PHE A 648 11.85 -0.07 -19.49
N PHE A 649 11.95 1.26 -19.43
CA PHE A 649 13.05 1.97 -18.74
C PHE A 649 12.70 2.46 -17.33
N SER A 650 11.71 1.84 -16.69
CA SER A 650 11.32 2.16 -15.32
C SER A 650 12.20 1.41 -14.31
N ARG A 651 13.13 2.13 -13.68
CA ARG A 651 14.06 1.56 -12.69
C ARG A 651 13.34 0.85 -11.56
N THR A 652 12.30 1.48 -11.00
CA THR A 652 11.51 0.93 -9.90
C THR A 652 10.86 -0.40 -10.29
N TYR A 653 10.43 -0.54 -11.54
CA TYR A 653 9.81 -1.77 -12.04
C TYR A 653 10.86 -2.87 -12.30
N ILE A 654 12.01 -2.50 -12.87
CA ILE A 654 13.15 -3.40 -13.07
C ILE A 654 13.62 -3.98 -11.73
N ASP A 655 13.85 -3.11 -10.73
CA ASP A 655 14.26 -3.52 -9.38
C ASP A 655 13.25 -4.47 -8.74
N TYR A 656 11.95 -4.22 -8.95
CA TYR A 656 10.85 -5.07 -8.47
C TYR A 656 10.92 -6.49 -9.09
N VAL A 657 11.05 -6.60 -10.41
CA VAL A 657 11.12 -7.91 -11.08
C VAL A 657 12.40 -8.66 -10.70
N GLN A 658 13.55 -7.99 -10.70
CA GLN A 658 14.83 -8.61 -10.32
C GLN A 658 14.81 -9.09 -8.87
N ALA A 659 14.31 -8.26 -7.93
CA ALA A 659 14.18 -8.64 -6.53
C ALA A 659 13.24 -9.84 -6.35
N THR A 660 12.17 -9.92 -7.14
CA THR A 660 11.23 -11.05 -7.10
C THR A 660 11.89 -12.32 -7.59
N ILE A 661 12.55 -12.29 -8.76
CA ILE A 661 13.23 -13.45 -9.32
C ILE A 661 14.35 -13.92 -8.40
N SER A 662 15.18 -13.02 -7.87
CA SER A 662 16.27 -13.42 -6.96
C SER A 662 15.82 -14.12 -5.67
N ARG A 663 14.55 -13.99 -5.30
CA ARG A 663 13.97 -14.52 -4.07
C ARG A 663 12.98 -15.66 -4.30
N SER A 664 12.54 -15.90 -5.55
CA SER A 664 11.55 -16.92 -5.83
C SER A 664 12.14 -18.31 -5.60
N THR A 665 11.34 -19.21 -5.04
CA THR A 665 11.67 -20.62 -4.86
C THR A 665 11.10 -21.50 -5.98
N CYS A 666 10.20 -20.95 -6.80
CA CYS A 666 9.56 -21.61 -7.92
C CYS A 666 9.90 -20.95 -9.26
N THR A 667 9.56 -21.65 -10.35
CA THR A 667 9.75 -21.15 -11.73
C THR A 667 8.98 -19.84 -11.91
N THR A 668 9.67 -18.80 -12.37
CA THR A 668 9.09 -17.45 -12.51
C THR A 668 8.94 -17.09 -13.98
N GLY A 669 7.73 -16.69 -14.38
CA GLY A 669 7.42 -16.17 -15.71
C GLY A 669 7.23 -14.66 -15.70
N ILE A 670 7.94 -13.95 -16.57
CA ILE A 670 7.70 -12.53 -16.86
C ILE A 670 6.80 -12.45 -18.10
N TYR A 671 5.61 -11.91 -17.96
CA TYR A 671 4.64 -11.80 -19.04
C TYR A 671 4.54 -10.38 -19.58
N ILE A 672 5.01 -10.15 -20.80
CA ILE A 672 4.89 -8.87 -21.49
C ILE A 672 3.63 -8.93 -22.35
N SER A 673 2.57 -8.30 -21.85
CA SER A 673 1.30 -8.22 -22.57
C SER A 673 1.38 -7.25 -23.75
N ARG A 674 0.69 -7.61 -24.83
CA ARG A 674 0.41 -6.73 -25.96
C ARG A 674 -1.09 -6.44 -26.00
N THR A 675 -1.47 -5.19 -25.79
CA THR A 675 -2.85 -4.73 -25.97
C THR A 675 -3.04 -4.20 -27.39
N PRO A 676 -4.21 -4.45 -28.02
CA PRO A 676 -4.49 -4.04 -29.40
C PRO A 676 -4.46 -2.51 -29.64
N ASP A 677 -4.41 -1.71 -28.57
CA ASP A 677 -4.30 -0.23 -28.63
C ASP A 677 -2.92 0.28 -29.06
N ASP A 678 -1.86 -0.55 -29.06
CA ASP A 678 -0.51 -0.13 -29.45
C ASP A 678 -0.42 0.37 -30.91
N ARG A 679 -1.41 0.00 -31.75
CA ARG A 679 -1.51 0.48 -33.13
C ARG A 679 -1.93 1.95 -33.24
N THR A 680 -2.72 2.47 -32.29
CA THR A 680 -3.33 3.80 -32.39
C THR A 680 -2.47 4.92 -31.80
N LEU A 681 -1.53 4.58 -30.90
CA LEU A 681 -0.57 5.53 -30.33
C LEU A 681 0.41 6.08 -31.36
N SER A 682 0.82 5.29 -32.37
CA SER A 682 1.77 5.74 -33.40
C SER A 682 1.20 6.66 -34.48
N LYS A 683 -0.13 6.85 -34.54
CA LYS A 683 -0.81 7.54 -35.66
C LYS A 683 -1.85 8.59 -35.23
N ARG A 684 -1.63 9.31 -34.12
CA ARG A 684 -2.39 10.55 -33.88
C ARG A 684 -1.63 11.76 -34.41
N PRO A 685 -2.21 12.55 -35.34
CA PRO A 685 -1.60 13.81 -35.74
C PRO A 685 -1.60 14.77 -34.54
N THR A 686 -0.41 15.30 -34.23
CA THR A 686 -0.15 16.23 -33.13
C THR A 686 -1.01 17.50 -33.29
N LEU A 687 -2.05 17.64 -32.47
CA LEU A 687 -2.81 18.88 -32.35
C LEU A 687 -2.42 19.59 -31.06
N THR A 688 -1.52 20.56 -31.17
CA THR A 688 -1.25 21.55 -30.13
C THR A 688 -2.54 22.31 -29.79
N ARG A 689 -3.13 22.14 -28.59
CA ARG A 689 -4.10 23.13 -28.09
C ARG A 689 -4.19 23.21 -26.56
N ARG A 690 -4.09 24.46 -26.08
CA ARG A 690 -4.30 24.95 -24.70
C ARG A 690 -5.57 24.43 -24.04
N PRO A 691 -5.61 24.27 -22.70
CA PRO A 691 -6.82 23.93 -21.99
C PRO A 691 -7.72 25.15 -21.86
N LEU A 692 -8.89 25.10 -22.50
CA LEU A 692 -10.03 25.98 -22.23
C LEU A 692 -11.21 25.10 -21.84
N THR A 693 -11.74 25.39 -20.67
CA THR A 693 -12.96 24.81 -20.09
C THR A 693 -14.17 25.09 -21.00
N GLY A 694 -14.93 24.04 -21.32
CA GLY A 694 -16.20 24.17 -22.01
C GLY A 694 -16.69 22.83 -22.55
N LEU A 695 -17.86 22.40 -22.09
CA LEU A 695 -18.60 21.27 -22.65
C LEU A 695 -18.69 21.40 -24.17
N SER A 696 -18.05 20.48 -24.88
CA SER A 696 -18.23 20.27 -26.31
C SER A 696 -18.95 18.94 -26.52
N VAL A 697 -20.28 18.99 -26.56
CA VAL A 697 -21.09 17.97 -27.21
C VAL A 697 -21.05 18.30 -28.70
N ASN A 698 -20.22 17.60 -29.49
CA ASN A 698 -20.60 17.26 -30.85
C ASN A 698 -19.74 16.18 -31.52
N SER A 699 -20.48 15.21 -32.06
CA SER A 699 -20.29 14.56 -33.36
C SER A 699 -18.86 14.18 -33.78
N GLY A 700 -18.39 13.04 -33.28
CA GLY A 700 -17.34 12.24 -33.89
C GLY A 700 -17.89 10.86 -34.23
N GLN A 701 -18.72 10.79 -35.26
CA GLN A 701 -19.23 9.55 -35.82
C GLN A 701 -18.09 8.91 -36.63
N ASP A 702 -17.19 8.20 -35.94
CA ASP A 702 -16.32 7.11 -36.45
C ASP A 702 -15.35 6.61 -35.35
N SER A 703 -15.87 6.31 -34.15
CA SER A 703 -15.18 5.33 -33.31
C SER A 703 -15.52 3.96 -33.88
N SER A 704 -14.64 3.40 -34.69
CA SER A 704 -14.74 2.01 -35.14
C SER A 704 -14.99 1.13 -33.91
N ILE A 705 -16.22 0.64 -33.73
CA ILE A 705 -16.54 -0.36 -32.71
C ILE A 705 -15.57 -1.52 -32.99
N MET A 706 -14.61 -1.71 -32.09
CA MET A 706 -13.61 -2.75 -32.25
C MET A 706 -14.32 -4.10 -32.14
N ARG A 707 -14.58 -4.73 -33.28
CA ARG A 707 -15.10 -6.09 -33.35
C ARG A 707 -13.91 -7.03 -33.23
N THR A 708 -13.66 -7.52 -32.02
CA THR A 708 -12.73 -8.64 -31.83
C THR A 708 -13.46 -9.90 -32.31
N ALA A 709 -13.05 -10.48 -33.43
CA ALA A 709 -13.58 -11.79 -33.81
C ALA A 709 -12.99 -12.84 -32.88
N VAL A 710 -13.84 -13.79 -32.48
CA VAL A 710 -13.55 -14.85 -31.51
C VAL A 710 -12.88 -16.01 -32.24
N ASP A 711 -11.64 -15.81 -32.71
CA ASP A 711 -10.81 -16.94 -33.09
C ASP A 711 -10.13 -17.47 -31.83
N LEU A 712 -10.51 -18.68 -31.40
CA LEU A 712 -9.95 -19.35 -30.23
C LEU A 712 -8.63 -20.05 -30.55
N SER A 713 -8.27 -20.17 -31.84
CA SER A 713 -7.01 -20.78 -32.25
C SER A 713 -5.85 -19.88 -31.84
N GLN A 714 -4.87 -20.43 -31.12
CA GLN A 714 -3.68 -19.69 -30.68
C GLN A 714 -2.42 -20.40 -31.17
N HIS A 715 -1.47 -19.63 -31.65
CA HIS A 715 -0.19 -20.14 -32.10
C HIS A 715 0.93 -19.73 -31.13
N ILE A 716 1.69 -20.70 -30.65
CA ILE A 716 2.80 -20.52 -29.73
C ILE A 716 4.12 -20.79 -30.46
N PHE A 717 5.07 -19.87 -30.33
CA PHE A 717 6.43 -20.04 -30.88
C PHE A 717 7.45 -20.16 -29.75
N VAL A 718 8.32 -21.15 -29.86
CA VAL A 718 9.38 -21.43 -28.88
C VAL A 718 10.72 -21.58 -29.60
N PRO A 719 11.61 -20.58 -29.51
CA PRO A 719 13.01 -20.79 -29.85
C PRO A 719 13.66 -21.63 -28.74
N PHE A 720 14.33 -22.71 -29.12
CA PHE A 720 15.04 -23.60 -28.21
C PHE A 720 16.52 -23.60 -28.60
N ILE A 721 17.37 -23.10 -27.72
CA ILE A 721 18.84 -23.11 -27.89
C ILE A 721 19.43 -24.17 -26.96
N GLY A 722 18.88 -24.29 -25.74
CA GLY A 722 19.31 -25.26 -24.75
C GLY A 722 19.39 -24.64 -23.36
N GLY A 723 19.67 -25.46 -22.35
CA GLY A 723 19.84 -24.97 -20.98
C GLY A 723 18.55 -24.98 -20.14
N LYS A 724 18.72 -24.62 -18.87
CA LYS A 724 17.72 -24.87 -17.81
C LYS A 724 16.38 -24.15 -18.06
N ASP A 725 16.46 -22.89 -18.50
CA ASP A 725 15.30 -22.03 -18.73
C ASP A 725 14.53 -22.43 -19.99
N ASP A 726 15.23 -22.75 -21.08
CA ASP A 726 14.63 -23.24 -22.34
C ASP A 726 13.95 -24.59 -22.16
N ARG A 727 14.51 -25.50 -21.32
CA ARG A 727 13.85 -26.76 -20.95
C ARG A 727 12.53 -26.50 -20.22
N ALA A 728 12.54 -25.61 -19.22
CA ALA A 728 11.33 -25.25 -18.49
C ALA A 728 10.28 -24.60 -19.42
N ALA A 729 10.72 -23.75 -20.35
CA ALA A 729 9.87 -23.15 -21.36
C ALA A 729 9.24 -24.18 -22.30
N LEU A 730 10.02 -25.13 -22.81
CA LEU A 730 9.53 -26.19 -23.68
C LEU A 730 8.53 -27.10 -22.95
N LEU A 731 8.83 -27.50 -21.71
CA LEU A 731 7.92 -28.31 -20.89
C LEU A 731 6.59 -27.58 -20.60
N PHE A 732 6.66 -26.29 -20.26
CA PHE A 732 5.48 -25.46 -20.04
C PHE A 732 4.62 -25.36 -21.30
N VAL A 733 5.21 -25.19 -22.48
CA VAL A 733 4.47 -25.09 -23.74
C VAL A 733 3.90 -26.43 -24.18
N LEU A 734 4.61 -27.54 -23.96
CA LEU A 734 4.07 -28.89 -24.19
C LEU A 734 2.86 -29.18 -23.29
N GLN A 735 2.83 -28.64 -22.07
CA GLN A 735 1.63 -28.69 -21.22
C GLN A 735 0.45 -27.95 -21.90
N LEU A 736 0.67 -26.77 -22.47
CA LEU A 736 -0.35 -26.02 -23.20
C LEU A 736 -0.82 -26.71 -24.49
N ALA A 737 0.03 -27.54 -25.11
CA ALA A 737 -0.30 -28.30 -26.33
C ALA A 737 -1.50 -29.25 -26.17
N HIS A 738 -1.78 -29.67 -24.94
CA HIS A 738 -2.92 -30.55 -24.64
C HIS A 738 -4.27 -29.87 -24.92
N ASN A 739 -4.31 -28.54 -25.03
CA ASN A 739 -5.48 -27.83 -25.55
C ASN A 739 -5.69 -28.08 -27.04
N PRO A 740 -6.90 -28.43 -27.51
CA PRO A 740 -7.15 -28.67 -28.94
C PRO A 740 -6.98 -27.41 -29.82
N ASN A 741 -7.12 -26.22 -29.24
CA ASN A 741 -7.06 -24.95 -29.96
C ASN A 741 -5.65 -24.34 -30.02
N VAL A 742 -4.63 -25.03 -29.49
CA VAL A 742 -3.24 -24.56 -29.47
C VAL A 742 -2.43 -25.27 -30.53
N THR A 743 -1.68 -24.49 -31.31
CA THR A 743 -0.65 -24.95 -32.26
C THR A 743 0.70 -24.42 -31.81
N ILE A 744 1.74 -25.23 -31.93
CA ILE A 744 3.08 -24.91 -31.43
C ILE A 744 4.09 -25.11 -32.55
N THR A 745 4.99 -24.14 -32.70
CA THR A 745 6.19 -24.25 -33.51
C THR A 745 7.41 -24.15 -32.61
N VAL A 746 8.16 -25.23 -32.48
CA VAL A 746 9.44 -25.28 -31.77
C VAL A 746 10.56 -25.16 -32.80
N VAL A 747 11.44 -24.17 -32.63
CA VAL A 747 12.60 -23.97 -33.51
C VAL A 747 13.86 -24.24 -32.70
N HIS A 748 14.54 -25.34 -33.01
CA HIS A 748 15.86 -25.65 -32.47
C HIS A 748 16.91 -24.82 -33.22
N LEU A 749 17.60 -23.94 -32.52
CA LEU A 749 18.63 -23.06 -33.06
C LEU A 749 20.00 -23.64 -32.75
N CYS A 750 20.63 -24.27 -33.75
CA CYS A 750 21.95 -24.86 -33.64
C CYS A 750 23.01 -23.89 -34.17
N LEU A 751 24.19 -23.85 -33.55
CA LEU A 751 25.35 -23.19 -34.15
C LEU A 751 26.00 -24.15 -35.16
N SER A 752 26.52 -23.59 -36.24
CA SER A 752 27.24 -24.32 -37.28
C SER A 752 28.60 -24.80 -36.75
N ASP A 753 29.09 -25.98 -37.17
CA ASP A 753 30.40 -26.51 -36.76
C ASP A 753 31.58 -25.57 -37.11
N ASP A 754 31.39 -24.66 -38.09
CA ASP A 754 32.36 -23.65 -38.54
C ASP A 754 32.17 -22.27 -37.85
N ALA A 755 31.32 -22.15 -36.84
CA ALA A 755 31.00 -20.86 -36.21
C ALA A 755 32.20 -20.30 -35.41
N GLU A 756 32.61 -19.07 -35.74
CA GLU A 756 33.63 -18.33 -34.98
C GLU A 756 33.04 -17.87 -33.63
N ILE A 757 33.46 -18.50 -32.53
CA ILE A 757 33.29 -17.95 -31.18
C ILE A 757 34.40 -16.91 -30.99
N GLU A 758 34.12 -15.64 -31.29
CA GLU A 758 35.05 -14.55 -30.97
C GLU A 758 35.19 -14.41 -29.44
N THR A 759 36.18 -15.09 -28.86
CA THR A 759 36.65 -14.78 -27.51
C THR A 759 37.49 -13.51 -27.58
N HIS A 760 37.00 -12.42 -26.98
CA HIS A 760 37.81 -11.22 -26.81
C HIS A 760 39.04 -11.50 -25.96
N ASP A 761 40.22 -11.55 -26.60
CA ASP A 761 41.51 -11.38 -25.93
C ASP A 761 41.52 -10.01 -25.25
N THR A 762 41.57 -10.01 -23.92
CA THR A 762 41.98 -8.82 -23.17
C THR A 762 43.49 -8.65 -23.32
N PRO A 763 44.01 -7.44 -23.57
CA PRO A 763 45.45 -7.25 -23.71
C PRO A 763 46.10 -7.35 -22.33
N GLN A 764 46.56 -8.55 -21.94
CA GLN A 764 47.49 -8.72 -20.82
C GLN A 764 48.91 -8.52 -21.32
N SER A 765 49.51 -7.42 -20.88
CA SER A 765 50.96 -7.20 -20.93
C SER A 765 51.67 -8.11 -19.91
N GLY A 766 52.44 -9.10 -20.38
CA GLY A 766 53.42 -9.84 -19.57
C GLY A 766 53.89 -11.14 -20.24
N PRO A 767 55.21 -11.44 -20.30
CA PRO A 767 55.69 -12.61 -21.03
C PRO A 767 55.73 -13.89 -20.17
N SER A 768 55.52 -15.01 -20.87
CA SER A 768 55.91 -16.40 -20.54
C SER A 768 55.15 -17.16 -19.45
N ALA A 769 54.34 -18.14 -19.88
CA ALA A 769 54.45 -19.53 -19.44
C ALA A 769 53.61 -20.44 -20.35
N SER A 770 54.26 -21.44 -20.93
CA SER A 770 53.65 -22.51 -21.70
C SER A 770 52.93 -23.50 -20.78
N SER A 771 51.61 -23.64 -20.92
CA SER A 771 50.87 -24.83 -20.48
C SER A 771 49.62 -25.00 -21.34
N GLY A 772 49.46 -26.20 -21.93
CA GLY A 772 48.41 -26.50 -22.91
C GLY A 772 47.00 -26.20 -22.40
N VAL A 773 46.30 -25.35 -23.14
CA VAL A 773 44.86 -25.11 -22.96
C VAL A 773 44.14 -26.16 -23.80
N ALA A 774 43.43 -27.05 -23.13
CA ALA A 774 42.43 -27.90 -23.75
C ALA A 774 41.41 -27.00 -24.45
N LYS A 775 41.17 -27.25 -25.74
CA LYS A 775 40.02 -26.68 -26.45
C LYS A 775 38.76 -27.28 -25.82
N ASP A 776 38.18 -26.60 -24.85
CA ASP A 776 36.81 -26.87 -24.41
C ASP A 776 35.88 -26.40 -25.54
N VAL A 777 35.53 -27.34 -26.41
CA VAL A 777 34.42 -27.18 -27.35
C VAL A 777 33.16 -27.20 -26.48
N ILE A 778 32.55 -26.03 -26.28
CA ILE A 778 31.22 -25.94 -25.67
C ILE A 778 30.24 -26.57 -26.67
N GLU A 779 29.91 -27.86 -26.48
CA GLU A 779 28.81 -28.50 -27.19
C GLU A 779 27.52 -27.73 -26.91
N VAL A 780 26.90 -27.21 -27.96
CA VAL A 780 25.81 -26.21 -27.93
C VAL A 780 24.49 -26.79 -27.42
N SER A 781 24.38 -28.11 -27.29
CA SER A 781 23.26 -28.76 -26.61
C SER A 781 23.80 -29.93 -25.79
N SER A 782 23.50 -29.98 -24.49
CA SER A 782 23.91 -31.13 -23.69
C SER A 782 23.18 -32.40 -24.17
N ALA A 783 23.74 -33.58 -23.97
CA ALA A 783 23.06 -34.85 -24.30
C ALA A 783 21.64 -34.93 -23.71
N SER A 784 21.43 -34.32 -22.54
CA SER A 784 20.10 -34.23 -21.90
C SER A 784 19.09 -33.33 -22.63
N ASP A 785 19.55 -32.29 -23.35
CA ASP A 785 18.69 -31.42 -24.16
C ASP A 785 18.18 -32.15 -25.41
N LEU A 786 19.08 -32.86 -26.09
CA LEU A 786 18.75 -33.66 -27.27
C LEU A 786 17.84 -34.85 -26.92
N ASP A 787 18.06 -35.47 -25.76
CA ASP A 787 17.16 -36.50 -25.23
C ASP A 787 15.76 -35.93 -24.94
N LEU A 788 15.67 -34.74 -24.35
CA LEU A 788 14.39 -34.08 -24.09
C LEU A 788 13.67 -33.70 -25.40
N LEU A 789 14.36 -33.11 -26.38
CA LEU A 789 13.80 -32.77 -27.69
C LEU A 789 13.33 -34.03 -28.44
N SER A 790 14.13 -35.09 -28.44
CA SER A 790 13.77 -36.34 -29.10
C SER A 790 12.57 -37.02 -28.42
N THR A 791 12.47 -36.92 -27.09
CA THR A 791 11.33 -37.40 -26.31
C THR A 791 10.09 -36.56 -26.57
N ALA A 792 10.22 -35.23 -26.60
CA ALA A 792 9.15 -34.31 -26.95
C ALA A 792 8.63 -34.57 -28.37
N LYS A 793 9.52 -34.79 -29.34
CA LYS A 793 9.16 -35.14 -30.73
C LYS A 793 8.45 -36.49 -30.82
N LYS A 794 8.88 -37.49 -30.05
CA LYS A 794 8.22 -38.81 -29.97
C LYS A 794 6.83 -38.72 -29.32
N SER A 795 6.71 -37.98 -28.20
CA SER A 795 5.44 -37.73 -27.51
C SER A 795 4.47 -36.97 -28.40
N ALA A 796 4.96 -35.95 -29.12
CA ALA A 796 4.18 -35.16 -30.05
C ALA A 796 3.64 -36.02 -31.21
N SER A 797 4.44 -36.92 -31.78
CA SER A 797 4.04 -37.80 -32.88
C SER A 797 2.91 -38.80 -32.54
N GLY A 798 2.58 -38.99 -31.25
CA GLY A 798 1.52 -39.89 -30.80
C GLY A 798 0.15 -39.21 -30.72
N THR A 799 -0.07 -38.36 -29.71
CA THR A 799 -1.38 -37.76 -29.37
C THR A 799 -1.57 -36.33 -29.91
N LEU A 800 -0.49 -35.67 -30.35
CA LEU A 800 -0.43 -34.23 -30.66
C LEU A 800 0.01 -33.93 -32.11
N GLY A 801 0.10 -34.97 -32.96
CA GLY A 801 1.02 -35.06 -34.10
C GLY A 801 0.87 -34.07 -35.25
N ASP A 802 -0.26 -33.37 -35.37
CA ASP A 802 -0.47 -32.34 -36.41
C ASP A 802 -0.37 -30.90 -35.87
N ARG A 803 -0.27 -30.73 -34.54
CA ARG A 803 -0.36 -29.41 -33.88
C ARG A 803 0.97 -28.90 -33.34
N VAL A 804 1.97 -29.77 -33.18
CA VAL A 804 3.31 -29.42 -32.72
C VAL A 804 4.30 -29.69 -33.84
N THR A 805 4.92 -28.65 -34.37
CA THR A 805 5.94 -28.74 -35.42
C THR A 805 7.32 -28.41 -34.87
N PHE A 806 8.32 -29.17 -35.31
CA PHE A 806 9.72 -28.98 -34.92
C PHE A 806 10.54 -28.63 -36.16
N PHE A 807 11.23 -27.49 -36.11
CA PHE A 807 12.19 -27.06 -37.13
C PHE A 807 13.58 -26.98 -36.52
N GLU A 808 14.59 -27.22 -37.35
CA GLU A 808 15.99 -27.07 -36.97
C GLU A 808 16.63 -26.04 -37.91
N VAL A 809 17.30 -25.05 -37.32
CA VAL A 809 17.89 -23.92 -38.03
C VAL A 809 19.34 -23.78 -37.57
N SER A 810 20.27 -23.91 -38.51
CA SER A 810 21.70 -23.70 -38.28
C SER A 810 22.06 -22.22 -38.48
N VAL A 811 22.77 -21.63 -37.52
CA VAL A 811 23.17 -20.21 -37.52
C VAL A 811 24.69 -20.09 -37.53
N GLU A 812 25.21 -19.12 -38.28
CA GLU A 812 26.65 -18.94 -38.51
C GLU A 812 27.37 -18.20 -37.36
N SER A 813 26.65 -17.36 -36.58
CA SER A 813 27.24 -16.59 -35.47
C SER A 813 26.30 -16.45 -34.26
N VAL A 814 26.86 -16.49 -33.05
CA VAL A 814 26.12 -16.32 -31.78
C VAL A 814 25.37 -14.98 -31.73
N ARG A 815 25.93 -13.91 -32.29
CA ARG A 815 25.27 -12.58 -32.36
C ARG A 815 24.02 -12.57 -33.24
N SER A 816 23.96 -13.45 -34.24
CA SER A 816 22.83 -13.55 -35.16
C SER A 816 21.70 -14.48 -34.67
N LEU A 817 21.92 -15.23 -33.59
CA LEU A 817 20.90 -16.14 -33.01
C LEU A 817 19.59 -15.43 -32.66
N PRO A 818 19.58 -14.30 -31.91
CA PRO A 818 18.32 -13.63 -31.57
C PRO A 818 17.58 -13.07 -32.78
N ASP A 819 18.32 -12.55 -33.76
CA ASP A 819 17.74 -11.93 -34.95
C ASP A 819 17.15 -12.99 -35.90
N SER A 820 17.79 -14.16 -36.00
CA SER A 820 17.25 -15.34 -36.71
C SER A 820 15.98 -15.87 -36.04
N ALA A 821 15.97 -15.97 -34.70
CA ALA A 821 14.78 -16.37 -33.93
C ALA A 821 13.59 -15.43 -34.18
N VAL A 822 13.84 -14.12 -34.19
CA VAL A 822 12.81 -13.10 -34.47
C VAL A 822 12.30 -13.18 -35.91
N ALA A 823 13.18 -13.45 -36.89
CA ALA A 823 12.79 -13.62 -38.28
C ALA A 823 11.80 -14.79 -38.45
N HIS A 824 12.12 -15.96 -37.88
CA HIS A 824 11.23 -17.12 -37.91
C HIS A 824 9.94 -16.94 -37.10
N ALA A 825 9.98 -16.20 -36.00
CA ALA A 825 8.78 -15.87 -35.25
C ALA A 825 7.81 -14.99 -36.05
N ARG A 826 8.32 -14.01 -36.82
CA ARG A 826 7.50 -13.17 -37.72
C ARG A 826 6.83 -13.97 -38.83
N GLU A 827 7.45 -15.06 -39.25
CA GLU A 827 6.92 -15.97 -40.25
C GLU A 827 5.91 -16.97 -39.70
N THR A 828 5.72 -17.08 -38.39
CA THR A 828 4.89 -18.12 -37.78
C THR A 828 3.76 -17.54 -36.94
N VAL A 829 4.04 -16.47 -36.19
CA VAL A 829 3.13 -15.84 -35.22
C VAL A 829 2.61 -14.51 -35.75
N GLY A 830 1.38 -14.15 -35.40
CA GLY A 830 0.82 -12.83 -35.71
C GLY A 830 0.28 -12.67 -37.14
N LYS A 831 0.01 -13.79 -37.83
CA LYS A 831 -0.50 -13.78 -39.22
C LYS A 831 -1.99 -13.43 -39.31
N SER A 832 -2.77 -13.80 -38.30
CA SER A 832 -4.21 -13.54 -38.28
C SER A 832 -4.50 -12.26 -37.51
N ARG A 833 -5.11 -11.27 -38.18
CA ARG A 833 -5.54 -10.01 -37.55
C ARG A 833 -6.63 -10.19 -36.49
N LEU A 834 -7.25 -11.37 -36.45
CA LEU A 834 -8.32 -11.73 -35.52
C LEU A 834 -7.81 -12.52 -34.32
N ASN A 835 -6.57 -13.02 -34.37
CA ASN A 835 -5.96 -13.78 -33.29
C ASN A 835 -5.21 -12.83 -32.35
N VAL A 836 -5.69 -12.72 -31.12
CA VAL A 836 -5.12 -11.85 -30.08
C VAL A 836 -4.35 -12.66 -29.02
N GLY A 837 -4.36 -14.00 -29.12
CA GLY A 837 -3.79 -14.91 -28.13
C GLY A 837 -2.42 -15.49 -28.46
N ASP A 838 -1.84 -15.10 -29.60
CA ASP A 838 -0.53 -15.58 -30.04
C ASP A 838 0.57 -15.25 -29.01
N LEU A 839 1.47 -16.22 -28.77
CA LEU A 839 2.45 -16.17 -27.68
C LEU A 839 3.84 -16.61 -28.15
N VAL A 840 4.87 -15.87 -27.73
CA VAL A 840 6.27 -16.29 -27.86
C VAL A 840 6.78 -16.63 -26.45
N VAL A 841 7.31 -17.83 -26.27
CA VAL A 841 7.85 -18.29 -24.98
C VAL A 841 9.35 -18.51 -25.10
N VAL A 842 10.13 -17.84 -24.26
CA VAL A 842 11.61 -17.89 -24.29
C VAL A 842 12.19 -18.16 -22.90
N GLY A 843 13.32 -18.86 -22.83
CA GLY A 843 14.13 -18.88 -21.62
C GLY A 843 14.81 -17.54 -21.37
N ARG A 844 15.01 -17.20 -20.10
CA ARG A 844 15.62 -15.93 -19.69
C ARG A 844 17.14 -15.94 -19.86
N SER A 845 17.82 -16.96 -19.35
CA SER A 845 19.28 -17.00 -19.24
C SER A 845 19.88 -18.19 -20.00
N HIS A 846 21.01 -17.94 -20.65
CA HIS A 846 21.81 -18.97 -21.32
C HIS A 846 23.28 -18.52 -21.34
N GLU A 847 24.19 -19.45 -21.05
CA GLU A 847 25.63 -19.21 -20.95
C GLU A 847 26.26 -18.57 -22.20
N LEU A 848 25.70 -18.81 -23.39
CA LEU A 848 26.15 -18.25 -24.67
C LEU A 848 25.94 -16.73 -24.75
N PHE A 849 24.96 -16.19 -24.01
CA PHE A 849 24.59 -14.78 -24.06
C PHE A 849 25.18 -13.94 -22.93
N ASP A 850 25.87 -14.55 -21.95
CA ASP A 850 26.48 -13.83 -20.83
C ASP A 850 27.51 -12.80 -21.29
N ASN A 851 28.22 -13.09 -22.39
CA ASN A 851 29.19 -12.19 -23.04
C ASN A 851 28.57 -11.22 -24.06
N LEU A 852 27.29 -11.36 -24.38
CA LEU A 852 26.58 -10.56 -25.40
C LEU A 852 25.68 -9.47 -24.83
N LEU A 853 25.72 -9.27 -23.50
CA LEU A 853 25.06 -8.14 -22.85
C LEU A 853 25.58 -6.83 -23.44
N ALA A 854 24.67 -5.89 -23.74
CA ALA A 854 25.01 -4.63 -24.39
C ALA A 854 26.18 -3.91 -23.67
N GLU A 855 27.15 -3.40 -24.44
CA GLU A 855 28.28 -2.60 -23.94
C GLU A 855 27.82 -1.22 -23.41
N ASP A 856 26.58 -0.83 -23.71
CA ASP A 856 26.00 0.45 -23.31
C ASP A 856 25.78 0.56 -21.79
N PHE A 857 26.13 1.73 -21.25
CA PHE A 857 25.88 2.10 -19.86
C PHE A 857 24.46 2.66 -19.70
N GLY A 858 23.57 1.99 -18.96
CA GLY A 858 22.26 2.56 -18.62
C GLY A 858 21.14 1.56 -18.30
N LEU A 859 19.91 2.07 -18.21
CA LEU A 859 18.67 1.32 -17.92
C LEU A 859 18.35 0.24 -18.96
N GLU A 860 18.84 0.39 -20.20
CA GLU A 860 18.67 -0.61 -21.26
C GLU A 860 19.35 -1.94 -20.92
N ARG A 861 20.56 -1.86 -20.36
CA ARG A 861 21.31 -3.03 -19.89
C ARG A 861 20.63 -3.66 -18.66
N GLU A 862 20.08 -2.84 -17.77
CA GLU A 862 19.32 -3.34 -16.61
C GLU A 862 18.04 -4.09 -17.05
N PHE A 863 17.32 -3.59 -18.07
CA PHE A 863 16.17 -4.29 -18.65
C PHE A 863 16.58 -5.61 -19.32
N GLN A 864 17.60 -5.60 -20.18
CA GLN A 864 18.10 -6.79 -20.86
C GLN A 864 18.58 -7.86 -19.86
N ARG A 865 19.21 -7.46 -18.76
CA ARG A 865 19.60 -8.38 -17.67
C ARG A 865 18.38 -8.97 -16.92
N THR A 866 17.28 -8.24 -16.89
CA THR A 866 16.05 -8.68 -16.22
C THR A 866 15.30 -9.70 -17.06
N VAL A 867 15.17 -9.45 -18.36
CA VAL A 867 14.30 -10.22 -19.27
C VAL A 867 15.10 -11.19 -20.17
N GLY A 868 16.43 -11.11 -20.18
CA GLY A 868 17.29 -11.92 -21.04
C GLY A 868 17.49 -11.30 -22.43
N VAL A 869 18.53 -11.75 -23.14
CA VAL A 869 18.89 -11.22 -24.47
C VAL A 869 17.79 -11.53 -25.50
N LEU A 870 17.27 -12.76 -25.52
CA LEU A 870 16.14 -13.14 -26.38
C LEU A 870 14.88 -12.35 -26.01
N GLY A 871 14.54 -12.31 -24.73
CA GLY A 871 13.34 -11.62 -24.26
C GLY A 871 13.35 -10.11 -24.57
N ASP A 872 14.48 -9.42 -24.41
CA ASP A 872 14.65 -8.02 -24.84
C ASP A 872 14.48 -7.85 -26.36
N ARG A 873 15.10 -8.73 -27.16
CA ARG A 873 14.95 -8.68 -28.62
C ARG A 873 13.52 -8.91 -29.06
N PHE A 874 12.82 -9.89 -28.50
CA PHE A 874 11.41 -10.14 -28.80
C PHE A 874 10.49 -9.00 -28.35
N ALA A 875 10.74 -8.41 -27.19
CA ALA A 875 9.98 -7.26 -26.69
C ALA A 875 10.14 -6.03 -27.60
N ARG A 876 11.32 -5.81 -28.18
CA ARG A 876 11.60 -4.66 -29.09
C ARG A 876 11.29 -4.95 -30.56
N ALA A 877 11.20 -6.22 -30.97
CA ALA A 877 11.00 -6.62 -32.37
C ALA A 877 9.62 -6.27 -32.94
N GLY A 878 8.65 -5.87 -32.12
CA GLY A 878 7.31 -5.46 -32.56
C GLY A 878 6.44 -6.58 -33.13
N ILE A 879 6.75 -7.85 -32.83
CA ILE A 879 6.01 -9.05 -33.28
C ILE A 879 4.59 -9.06 -32.71
N GLU A 880 3.59 -9.42 -33.51
CA GLU A 880 2.15 -9.46 -33.14
C GLU A 880 1.80 -10.64 -32.22
N ALA A 881 2.53 -10.76 -31.10
CA ALA A 881 2.39 -11.80 -30.07
C ALA A 881 2.72 -11.23 -28.68
N GLY A 882 2.16 -11.83 -27.62
CA GLY A 882 2.67 -11.62 -26.26
C GLY A 882 4.02 -12.31 -26.08
N VAL A 883 4.85 -11.85 -25.14
CA VAL A 883 6.15 -12.48 -24.83
C VAL A 883 6.12 -12.99 -23.39
N LEU A 884 6.38 -14.28 -23.20
CA LEU A 884 6.54 -14.91 -21.90
C LEU A 884 8.00 -15.34 -21.74
N VAL A 885 8.69 -14.77 -20.76
CA VAL A 885 10.06 -15.12 -20.42
C VAL A 885 10.06 -15.99 -19.19
N ILE A 886 10.70 -17.16 -19.24
CA ILE A 886 10.71 -18.13 -18.16
C ILE A 886 12.11 -18.21 -17.53
N ASP A 887 12.14 -18.15 -16.20
CA ASP A 887 13.31 -18.30 -15.36
C ASP A 887 13.09 -19.50 -14.44
N ASN A 888 13.90 -20.53 -14.60
CA ASN A 888 13.81 -21.74 -13.80
C ASN A 888 14.72 -21.63 -12.57
N ASN A 889 14.11 -21.29 -11.44
CA ASN A 889 14.80 -21.10 -10.17
C ASN A 889 14.85 -22.34 -9.27
N GLU A 890 14.40 -23.52 -9.74
CA GLU A 890 14.51 -24.75 -8.95
C GLU A 890 15.99 -25.03 -8.61
N THR A 891 16.41 -24.70 -7.39
CA THR A 891 17.64 -25.25 -6.82
C THR A 891 17.54 -26.75 -6.90
N GLN A 892 18.56 -27.40 -7.48
CA GLN A 892 18.74 -28.85 -7.39
C GLN A 892 18.71 -29.22 -5.90
N ALA A 893 17.53 -29.65 -5.42
CA ALA A 893 17.33 -30.22 -4.09
C ALA A 893 17.67 -31.71 -4.13
#